data_AF-A0AAI9HZ16-F1
#
_entry.id   AF-A0AAI9HZ16-F1
#
_cell.length_a   1.000
_cell.length_b   1.000
_cell.length_c   1.000
_cell.angle_alpha   90.00
_cell.angle_beta   90.00
_cell.angle_gamma   90.00
#
_symmetry.space_group_name_H-M   'P 1'
#
loop_
_entity.id
_entity.type
_entity.pdbx_description
1 polymer ?
#
loop_
_entity_poly.entity_id
_entity_poly.type
_entity_poly.pdbx_seq_one_letter_code
_entity_poly.pdbx_strand_id
1 'polypeptide(L)'
;MWNIETAVTHLNNKAKSGSISRCATFVREAIEAGGIKIRIPAPRSGLLASACDYGPSLVEQGFKPIENAELVISDGIYSISGQTVGDVVVIERIPGKHEDGHIAMYNGQSWVSDFKQAYGIYPGKAYRTAKTPFVLYRYTGNQPEEEKKDEKTGAKLIKIVYPIPKNERGQEFSNLDEIMAHVSGESTGNYLLGRNGMWHSGIHITNATTPWCALSGNAITEKASFPIPYKGQQAIRCMADGEIVAYRMNQDYQPLGWKNGSLNLSGSFVLVRHYIQPGETQKSGLYIYTLYMHLAPYSAYQANPTWITQDKLPTYSPEWKVVAATNAYKDQNKLDALPKGSVVSWDKNDNQRQLKAANGRLYGLVTIEKLAGTSKLNVGEQCWTLVDNNNILPEREPSWWKQLVSPSKEMMQFDKVVSLTTSIAIKAGESIGHMGFYQAPKEQGIDSRYQVHIECFSTDDNLPQFLQNPEKVGHDKPQYLKCLPGLMLWNKQGDDFIKTERVVEWEKIFKLSELKTEKGKDNNEFYLLPEYLGAIPKLTLNELNEIEKQKAQESAFGALGKKTNELGAMGHQDQLIKENIAQYSKFLSQYDLAELGFNALVSNVDRFDHLNGYVQPQVEFISSVYESIKAEITGSSVPQKGIIAHNYQRLINKIKSDKQETYSPEEYRRAFHNPMFSHIVNKTIVKHPSDWYYKKSDSVWQKFLSILSEEAPLWRSYSEEFLDSMVWMQDVTKEKLGPEVWHMHPLVFLDSFHSKKYDFSTKEGTIHAIISECKNQGISLNTQIAYILATVKRETGDAFQPVREGNYGGRTVSDEYRKKKFRYYPYYGRGYVQITWKYNYEKYSQKLNIDMVNEPDLALNPEYSLFILIDGFKYGEFTGKKITDYINESKTDFYNARKCINGLDQADQIKGFAKDYLEKLNNGLLS
;
A
#
# COMPACT_ATOMS: atom_id res chain seq x y z
N MET A 1 -38.07 -17.42 -8.31
CA MET A 1 -38.32 -16.48 -7.20
C MET A 1 -38.72 -17.32 -6.00
N TRP A 2 -38.02 -17.19 -4.87
CA TRP A 2 -38.23 -18.00 -3.67
C TRP A 2 -39.39 -17.46 -2.84
N ASN A 3 -40.30 -18.35 -2.44
CA ASN A 3 -41.44 -18.03 -1.58
C ASN A 3 -41.35 -18.87 -0.28
N ILE A 4 -40.91 -18.21 0.80
CA ILE A 4 -40.74 -18.81 2.12
C ILE A 4 -42.08 -19.31 2.68
N GLU A 5 -43.16 -18.54 2.50
CA GLU A 5 -44.47 -18.88 3.03
C GLU A 5 -45.03 -20.15 2.39
N THR A 6 -44.86 -20.29 1.08
CA THR A 6 -45.22 -21.52 0.34
C THR A 6 -44.39 -22.71 0.81
N ALA A 7 -43.07 -22.54 0.98
CA ALA A 7 -42.19 -23.62 1.45
C ALA A 7 -42.57 -24.10 2.86
N VAL A 8 -42.75 -23.17 3.79
CA VAL A 8 -43.15 -23.47 5.17
C VAL A 8 -44.54 -24.09 5.24
N THR A 9 -45.49 -23.56 4.46
CA THR A 9 -46.86 -24.12 4.38
C THR A 9 -46.83 -25.55 3.83
N HIS A 10 -46.06 -25.79 2.77
CA HIS A 10 -45.89 -27.13 2.21
C HIS A 10 -45.31 -28.09 3.24
N LEU A 11 -44.24 -27.69 3.94
CA LEU A 11 -43.58 -28.53 4.92
C LEU A 11 -44.51 -28.87 6.10
N ASN A 12 -45.21 -27.87 6.64
CA ASN A 12 -46.16 -28.05 7.73
C ASN A 12 -47.31 -28.99 7.34
N ASN A 13 -47.86 -28.84 6.13
CA ASN A 13 -48.98 -29.67 5.65
C ASN A 13 -48.57 -31.13 5.38
N LYS A 14 -47.30 -31.37 5.05
CA LYS A 14 -46.79 -32.71 4.75
C LYS A 14 -46.23 -33.43 5.97
N ALA A 15 -45.75 -32.69 6.97
CA ALA A 15 -45.18 -33.21 8.19
C ALA A 15 -46.06 -34.30 8.83
N LYS A 16 -45.42 -35.39 9.25
CA LYS A 16 -46.06 -36.54 9.90
C LYS A 16 -46.09 -36.35 11.42
N SER A 17 -46.84 -37.23 12.10
CA SER A 17 -46.92 -37.24 13.57
C SER A 17 -45.61 -37.66 14.25
N GLY A 18 -44.68 -38.27 13.52
CA GLY A 18 -43.35 -38.67 13.99
C GLY A 18 -42.43 -38.93 12.81
N SER A 19 -41.12 -39.11 13.07
CA SER A 19 -40.14 -39.30 12.00
C SER A 19 -40.40 -40.59 11.22
N ILE A 20 -40.22 -40.51 9.91
CA ILE A 20 -40.24 -41.64 8.98
C ILE A 20 -38.89 -41.79 8.26
N SER A 21 -37.83 -41.22 8.82
CA SER A 21 -36.46 -41.21 8.27
C SER A 21 -36.35 -40.58 6.89
N ARG A 22 -37.16 -39.56 6.60
CA ARG A 22 -37.16 -38.86 5.29
C ARG A 22 -36.99 -37.35 5.42
N CYS A 23 -36.38 -36.86 6.49
CA CYS A 23 -36.17 -35.44 6.76
C CYS A 23 -35.61 -34.67 5.55
N ALA A 24 -34.57 -35.19 4.89
CA ALA A 24 -33.98 -34.57 3.70
C ALA A 24 -34.94 -34.47 2.51
N THR A 25 -35.78 -35.50 2.29
CA THR A 25 -36.79 -35.45 1.22
C THR A 25 -37.80 -34.34 1.50
N PHE A 26 -38.32 -34.26 2.72
CA PHE A 26 -39.41 -33.34 3.06
C PHE A 26 -38.94 -31.89 3.04
N VAL A 27 -37.74 -31.61 3.56
CA VAL A 27 -37.16 -30.25 3.51
C VAL A 27 -36.85 -29.86 2.08
N ARG A 28 -36.31 -30.78 1.25
CA ARG A 28 -36.09 -30.52 -0.19
C ARG A 28 -37.40 -30.23 -0.92
N GLU A 29 -38.44 -31.05 -0.75
CA GLU A 29 -39.75 -30.86 -1.40
C GLU A 29 -40.41 -29.55 -0.98
N ALA A 30 -40.26 -29.16 0.28
CA ALA A 30 -40.69 -27.84 0.75
C ALA A 30 -39.94 -26.71 0.05
N ILE A 31 -38.61 -26.82 -0.12
CA ILE A 31 -37.83 -25.82 -0.84
C ILE A 31 -38.17 -25.80 -2.35
N GLU A 32 -38.48 -26.95 -2.93
CA GLU A 32 -38.98 -27.03 -4.31
C GLU A 32 -40.37 -26.40 -4.46
N ALA A 33 -41.25 -26.61 -3.49
CA ALA A 33 -42.57 -25.97 -3.44
C ALA A 33 -42.46 -24.45 -3.28
N GLY A 34 -41.45 -23.96 -2.55
CA GLY A 34 -41.11 -22.53 -2.49
C GLY A 34 -40.44 -21.98 -3.75
N GLY A 35 -40.19 -22.80 -4.77
CA GLY A 35 -39.72 -22.36 -6.08
C GLY A 35 -38.22 -22.48 -6.34
N ILE A 36 -37.47 -23.23 -5.51
CA ILE A 36 -36.03 -23.51 -5.71
C ILE A 36 -35.81 -25.01 -5.90
N LYS A 37 -35.16 -25.39 -7.01
CA LYS A 37 -34.73 -26.78 -7.21
C LYS A 37 -33.37 -27.02 -6.59
N ILE A 38 -33.31 -27.87 -5.57
CA ILE A 38 -32.06 -28.25 -4.91
C ILE A 38 -31.52 -29.53 -5.54
N ARG A 39 -30.23 -29.52 -5.88
CA ARG A 39 -29.52 -30.72 -6.33
C ARG A 39 -29.53 -31.77 -5.22
N ILE A 40 -29.86 -33.01 -5.56
CA ILE A 40 -29.80 -34.14 -4.62
C ILE A 40 -28.33 -34.61 -4.52
N PRO A 41 -27.71 -34.60 -3.33
CA PRO A 41 -26.36 -35.14 -3.13
C PRO A 41 -26.28 -36.62 -3.48
N ALA A 42 -25.07 -37.11 -3.79
CA ALA A 42 -24.86 -38.54 -3.99
C ALA A 42 -25.13 -39.29 -2.66
N PRO A 43 -25.89 -40.41 -2.67
CA PRO A 43 -26.15 -41.17 -1.46
C PRO A 43 -24.86 -41.81 -0.93
N ARG A 44 -24.58 -41.66 0.37
CA ARG A 44 -23.44 -42.33 1.03
C ARG A 44 -23.68 -43.82 1.21
N SER A 45 -24.94 -44.21 1.45
CA SER A 45 -25.38 -45.61 1.52
C SER A 45 -26.87 -45.72 1.17
N GLY A 46 -27.29 -46.81 0.54
CA GLY A 46 -28.68 -47.00 0.10
C GLY A 46 -29.07 -46.16 -1.13
N LEU A 47 -30.38 -45.91 -1.30
CA LEU A 47 -30.96 -45.23 -2.47
C LEU A 47 -31.27 -43.73 -2.24
N LEU A 48 -31.11 -43.21 -1.01
CA LEU A 48 -31.50 -41.85 -0.64
C LEU A 48 -30.28 -41.06 -0.16
N ALA A 49 -30.26 -39.76 -0.49
CA ALA A 49 -29.19 -38.86 -0.08
C ALA A 49 -29.19 -38.62 1.44
N SER A 50 -28.00 -38.60 2.04
CA SER A 50 -27.81 -38.31 3.46
C SER A 50 -28.09 -36.83 3.74
N ALA A 51 -28.76 -36.53 4.85
CA ALA A 51 -29.15 -35.19 5.23
C ALA A 51 -27.96 -34.26 5.50
N CYS A 52 -26.88 -34.78 6.09
CA CYS A 52 -25.66 -33.98 6.39
C CYS A 52 -24.93 -33.47 5.14
N ASP A 53 -25.20 -34.02 3.95
CA ASP A 53 -24.53 -33.62 2.70
C ASP A 53 -25.27 -32.53 1.92
N TYR A 54 -26.40 -32.03 2.41
CA TYR A 54 -27.20 -31.03 1.69
C TYR A 54 -26.61 -29.62 1.72
N GLY A 55 -25.60 -29.35 2.56
CA GLY A 55 -24.98 -28.03 2.70
C GLY A 55 -24.52 -27.41 1.38
N PRO A 56 -23.66 -28.08 0.59
CA PRO A 56 -23.23 -27.58 -0.71
C PRO A 56 -24.38 -27.32 -1.69
N SER A 57 -25.41 -28.17 -1.70
CA SER A 57 -26.58 -28.03 -2.58
C SER A 57 -27.49 -26.87 -2.20
N LEU A 58 -27.54 -26.50 -0.91
CA LEU A 58 -28.19 -25.29 -0.43
C LEU A 58 -27.41 -24.04 -0.87
N VAL A 59 -26.08 -24.07 -0.74
CA VAL A 59 -25.20 -22.96 -1.15
C VAL A 59 -25.28 -22.68 -2.66
N GLU A 60 -25.28 -23.74 -3.47
CA GLU A 60 -25.43 -23.64 -4.94
C GLU A 60 -26.72 -22.91 -5.34
N GLN A 61 -27.76 -22.94 -4.50
CA GLN A 61 -29.05 -22.32 -4.76
C GLN A 61 -29.28 -21.00 -4.02
N GLY A 62 -28.23 -20.40 -3.45
CA GLY A 62 -28.29 -19.06 -2.86
C GLY A 62 -28.69 -19.03 -1.38
N PHE A 63 -28.56 -20.15 -0.67
CA PHE A 63 -28.53 -20.15 0.79
C PHE A 63 -27.10 -19.87 1.29
N LYS A 64 -26.94 -19.06 2.34
CA LYS A 64 -25.64 -18.81 2.96
C LYS A 64 -25.56 -19.44 4.35
N PRO A 65 -24.43 -20.07 4.72
CA PRO A 65 -24.20 -20.48 6.10
C PRO A 65 -24.10 -19.25 7.01
N ILE A 66 -24.64 -19.34 8.22
CA ILE A 66 -24.57 -18.29 9.23
C ILE A 66 -23.39 -18.59 10.17
N GLU A 67 -22.32 -17.80 10.06
CA GLU A 67 -21.01 -18.08 10.68
C GLU A 67 -21.02 -18.00 12.23
N ASN A 68 -21.97 -17.26 12.82
CA ASN A 68 -22.08 -17.09 14.29
C ASN A 68 -23.38 -17.69 14.88
N ALA A 69 -23.89 -18.76 14.28
CA ALA A 69 -25.09 -19.45 14.75
C ALA A 69 -24.80 -20.28 16.02
N GLU A 70 -25.22 -19.79 17.18
CA GLU A 70 -24.98 -20.45 18.47
C GLU A 70 -26.22 -21.19 18.98
N LEU A 71 -26.01 -22.33 19.63
CA LEU A 71 -27.08 -23.09 20.28
C LEU A 71 -27.56 -22.39 21.57
N VAL A 72 -28.83 -22.01 21.61
CA VAL A 72 -29.48 -21.42 22.79
C VAL A 72 -30.47 -22.41 23.39
N ILE A 73 -30.30 -22.73 24.67
CA ILE A 73 -31.14 -23.68 25.40
C ILE A 73 -31.99 -22.91 26.42
N SER A 74 -33.31 -22.96 26.26
CA SER A 74 -34.28 -22.37 27.19
C SER A 74 -35.40 -23.39 27.43
N ASP A 75 -35.68 -23.68 28.70
CA ASP A 75 -36.71 -24.64 29.13
C ASP A 75 -36.65 -26.02 28.43
N GLY A 76 -35.44 -26.49 28.14
CA GLY A 76 -35.20 -27.78 27.47
C GLY A 76 -35.45 -27.78 25.95
N ILE A 77 -35.71 -26.62 25.35
CA ILE A 77 -35.85 -26.42 23.90
C ILE A 77 -34.52 -25.92 23.32
N TYR A 78 -34.05 -26.58 22.25
CA TYR A 78 -32.77 -26.33 21.60
C TYR A 78 -32.96 -25.43 20.37
N SER A 79 -32.76 -24.14 20.55
CA SER A 79 -32.90 -23.09 19.52
C SER A 79 -31.53 -22.59 19.04
N ILE A 80 -31.50 -21.74 18.02
CA ILE A 80 -30.30 -21.09 17.50
C ILE A 80 -30.44 -19.57 17.64
N SER A 81 -29.37 -18.88 18.05
CA SER A 81 -29.36 -17.42 18.16
C SER A 81 -29.71 -16.76 16.82
N GLY A 82 -30.69 -15.85 16.83
CA GLY A 82 -31.10 -15.10 15.64
C GLY A 82 -31.79 -15.92 14.53
N GLN A 83 -32.32 -17.11 14.83
CA GLN A 83 -33.08 -17.91 13.87
C GLN A 83 -34.34 -17.19 13.35
N THR A 84 -34.62 -17.31 12.06
CA THR A 84 -35.79 -16.69 11.39
C THR A 84 -36.55 -17.70 10.55
N VAL A 85 -37.80 -17.38 10.20
CA VAL A 85 -38.66 -18.23 9.35
C VAL A 85 -37.95 -18.57 8.04
N GLY A 86 -37.97 -19.85 7.64
CA GLY A 86 -37.35 -20.33 6.40
C GLY A 86 -35.89 -20.73 6.52
N ASP A 87 -35.25 -20.51 7.68
CA ASP A 87 -33.90 -21.02 7.93
C ASP A 87 -33.87 -22.55 7.89
N VAL A 88 -32.80 -23.10 7.31
CA VAL A 88 -32.59 -24.55 7.18
C VAL A 88 -31.36 -24.94 8.00
N VAL A 89 -31.52 -25.86 8.94
CA VAL A 89 -30.40 -26.40 9.72
C VAL A 89 -30.00 -27.77 9.17
N VAL A 90 -28.71 -27.97 8.92
CA VAL A 90 -28.11 -29.26 8.57
C VAL A 90 -27.26 -29.72 9.75
N ILE A 91 -27.53 -30.91 10.27
CA ILE A 91 -26.91 -31.47 11.48
C ILE A 91 -26.09 -32.68 11.07
N GLU A 92 -24.87 -32.76 11.59
CA GLU A 92 -23.91 -33.80 11.27
C GLU A 92 -24.42 -35.20 11.69
N ARG A 93 -23.84 -36.25 11.10
CA ARG A 93 -24.15 -37.63 11.47
C ARG A 93 -23.63 -38.03 12.85
N ILE A 94 -24.23 -39.08 13.41
CA ILE A 94 -23.73 -39.77 14.60
C ILE A 94 -23.33 -41.19 14.19
N PRO A 95 -22.03 -41.48 14.07
CA PRO A 95 -21.55 -42.81 13.69
C PRO A 95 -22.15 -43.92 14.58
N GLY A 96 -22.60 -45.00 13.96
CA GLY A 96 -23.22 -46.17 14.58
C GLY A 96 -24.68 -45.99 15.02
N LYS A 97 -25.29 -44.81 14.88
CA LYS A 97 -26.68 -44.54 15.31
C LYS A 97 -27.52 -43.80 14.28
N HIS A 98 -26.99 -42.69 13.75
CA HIS A 98 -27.66 -41.84 12.78
C HIS A 98 -26.67 -41.45 11.69
N GLU A 99 -26.37 -42.40 10.80
CA GLU A 99 -25.30 -42.30 9.79
C GLU A 99 -25.56 -41.23 8.72
N ASP A 100 -26.82 -40.84 8.52
CA ASP A 100 -27.22 -39.89 7.48
C ASP A 100 -27.34 -38.44 7.96
N GLY A 101 -27.10 -38.16 9.24
CA GLY A 101 -27.33 -36.83 9.81
C GLY A 101 -28.82 -36.44 9.85
N HIS A 102 -29.09 -35.15 10.03
CA HIS A 102 -30.46 -34.63 10.07
C HIS A 102 -30.58 -33.25 9.43
N ILE A 103 -31.75 -32.90 8.90
CA ILE A 103 -32.03 -31.58 8.32
C ILE A 103 -33.45 -31.14 8.68
N ALA A 104 -33.63 -29.86 9.00
CA ALA A 104 -34.93 -29.28 9.35
C ALA A 104 -35.02 -27.81 8.90
N MET A 105 -36.23 -27.28 8.75
CA MET A 105 -36.51 -25.87 8.46
C MET A 105 -37.31 -25.24 9.59
N TYR A 106 -37.02 -23.98 9.93
CA TYR A 106 -37.76 -23.25 10.96
C TYR A 106 -39.01 -22.60 10.38
N ASN A 107 -40.19 -22.91 10.94
CA ASN A 107 -41.46 -22.37 10.48
C ASN A 107 -41.89 -21.08 11.18
N GLY A 108 -41.04 -20.52 12.07
CA GLY A 108 -41.36 -19.34 12.90
C GLY A 108 -41.80 -19.66 14.32
N GLN A 109 -42.16 -20.92 14.60
CA GLN A 109 -42.54 -21.39 15.94
C GLN A 109 -41.75 -22.63 16.37
N SER A 110 -41.43 -23.51 15.43
CA SER A 110 -40.77 -24.79 15.68
C SER A 110 -39.91 -25.22 14.49
N TRP A 111 -38.93 -26.08 14.76
CA TRP A 111 -38.18 -26.76 13.71
C TRP A 111 -39.01 -27.93 13.15
N VAL A 112 -39.10 -28.02 11.83
CA VAL A 112 -39.91 -29.02 11.12
C VAL A 112 -39.05 -29.72 10.08
N SER A 113 -39.15 -31.04 10.04
CA SER A 113 -38.47 -31.90 9.07
C SER A 113 -39.52 -32.77 8.37
N ASP A 114 -39.37 -34.10 8.39
CA ASP A 114 -40.47 -35.00 8.04
C ASP A 114 -41.56 -35.05 9.13
N PHE A 115 -41.31 -34.45 10.30
CA PHE A 115 -42.26 -34.24 11.39
C PHE A 115 -41.97 -32.93 12.13
N LYS A 116 -42.91 -32.46 12.97
CA LYS A 116 -42.72 -31.28 13.83
C LYS A 116 -41.91 -31.65 15.08
N GLN A 117 -40.82 -30.95 15.35
CA GLN A 117 -39.88 -31.29 16.42
C GLN A 117 -40.21 -30.56 17.73
N ALA A 118 -40.48 -31.32 18.79
CA ALA A 118 -40.91 -30.77 20.08
C ALA A 118 -39.80 -30.09 20.89
N TYR A 119 -38.52 -30.47 20.68
CA TYR A 119 -37.38 -30.02 21.49
C TYR A 119 -36.37 -29.18 20.72
N GLY A 120 -36.80 -28.50 19.65
CA GLY A 120 -35.94 -27.63 18.85
C GLY A 120 -35.19 -28.36 17.72
N ILE A 121 -33.96 -27.94 17.39
CA ILE A 121 -33.23 -28.41 16.19
C ILE A 121 -32.94 -29.91 16.20
N TYR A 122 -32.72 -30.49 17.37
CA TYR A 122 -32.33 -31.89 17.50
C TYR A 122 -33.56 -32.81 17.53
N PRO A 123 -33.72 -33.73 16.56
CA PRO A 123 -34.93 -34.52 16.39
C PRO A 123 -35.12 -35.59 17.47
N GLY A 124 -34.04 -35.99 18.16
CA GLY A 124 -34.06 -37.09 19.12
C GLY A 124 -33.05 -36.93 20.26
N LYS A 125 -33.19 -37.78 21.29
CA LYS A 125 -32.35 -37.73 22.50
C LYS A 125 -30.87 -37.94 22.18
N ALA A 126 -30.53 -38.81 21.22
CA ALA A 126 -29.15 -39.08 20.83
C ALA A 126 -28.41 -37.80 20.37
N TYR A 127 -29.03 -37.01 19.49
CA TYR A 127 -28.51 -35.73 19.03
C TYR A 127 -28.35 -34.70 20.16
N ARG A 128 -29.34 -34.61 21.06
CA ARG A 128 -29.28 -33.71 22.22
C ARG A 128 -28.16 -34.07 23.20
N THR A 129 -27.97 -35.37 23.46
CA THR A 129 -26.90 -35.86 24.32
C THR A 129 -25.53 -35.63 23.71
N ALA A 130 -25.39 -35.86 22.40
CA ALA A 130 -24.13 -35.68 21.68
C ALA A 130 -23.81 -34.20 21.38
N LYS A 131 -24.80 -33.29 21.46
CA LYS A 131 -24.70 -31.89 20.99
C LYS A 131 -24.07 -31.82 19.59
N THR A 132 -24.61 -32.64 18.69
CA THR A 132 -24.03 -32.88 17.37
C THR A 132 -23.86 -31.56 16.59
N PRO A 133 -22.69 -31.30 15.97
CA PRO A 133 -22.46 -30.09 15.20
C PRO A 133 -23.54 -29.85 14.14
N PHE A 134 -23.83 -28.59 13.87
CA PHE A 134 -24.79 -28.18 12.86
C PHE A 134 -24.30 -26.93 12.12
N VAL A 135 -24.85 -26.71 10.93
CA VAL A 135 -24.71 -25.48 10.17
C VAL A 135 -26.10 -24.93 9.89
N LEU A 136 -26.31 -23.65 10.18
CA LEU A 136 -27.54 -22.92 9.87
C LEU A 136 -27.40 -22.25 8.50
N TYR A 137 -28.35 -22.47 7.60
CA TYR A 137 -28.42 -21.88 6.28
C TYR A 137 -29.63 -20.95 6.16
N ARG A 138 -29.41 -19.76 5.62
CA ARG A 138 -30.48 -18.78 5.33
C ARG A 138 -30.51 -18.47 3.85
N TYR A 139 -31.70 -18.49 3.25
CA TYR A 139 -31.83 -18.08 1.86
C TYR A 139 -31.60 -16.57 1.74
N THR A 140 -30.58 -16.19 0.98
CA THR A 140 -30.33 -14.80 0.56
C THR A 140 -30.64 -14.59 -0.93
N GLY A 141 -30.83 -15.69 -1.64
CA GLY A 141 -31.19 -15.79 -3.05
C GLY A 141 -30.10 -15.44 -4.04
N ASN A 142 -30.18 -16.11 -5.21
CA ASN A 142 -29.81 -15.48 -6.48
C ASN A 142 -30.92 -14.48 -6.83
N GLN A 143 -31.06 -13.46 -6.00
CA GLN A 143 -31.31 -12.16 -6.55
C GLN A 143 -30.12 -11.94 -7.51
N PRO A 144 -30.31 -11.65 -8.82
CA PRO A 144 -29.48 -10.57 -9.33
C PRO A 144 -29.62 -9.52 -8.25
N GLU A 145 -28.54 -8.94 -7.73
CA GLU A 145 -28.71 -7.61 -7.16
C GLU A 145 -29.72 -6.94 -8.11
N GLU A 146 -30.89 -6.54 -7.60
CA GLU A 146 -31.40 -5.30 -8.14
C GLU A 146 -30.15 -4.46 -8.07
N GLU A 147 -29.53 -4.21 -9.22
CA GLU A 147 -28.74 -3.04 -9.40
C GLU A 147 -29.70 -1.95 -8.90
N LYS A 148 -29.71 -1.68 -7.57
CA LYS A 148 -29.34 -0.38 -7.11
C LYS A 148 -28.17 -0.08 -8.00
N LYS A 149 -28.45 0.57 -9.14
CA LYS A 149 -27.42 1.05 -10.05
C LYS A 149 -26.38 1.56 -9.10
N ASP A 150 -25.27 0.85 -8.99
CA ASP A 150 -24.31 1.17 -7.95
C ASP A 150 -24.04 2.64 -8.15
N GLU A 151 -24.41 3.44 -7.14
CA GLU A 151 -24.54 4.86 -7.38
C GLU A 151 -23.18 5.31 -7.87
N LYS A 152 -23.13 5.78 -9.12
CA LYS A 152 -21.86 6.16 -9.72
C LYS A 152 -21.40 7.43 -9.02
N THR A 153 -20.61 7.26 -7.98
CA THR A 153 -20.06 8.36 -7.20
C THR A 153 -18.78 8.90 -7.81
N GLY A 154 -18.30 8.27 -8.90
CA GLY A 154 -17.06 8.61 -9.59
C GLY A 154 -15.82 8.12 -8.84
N ALA A 155 -14.71 7.96 -9.56
CA ALA A 155 -13.42 7.63 -8.97
C ALA A 155 -12.97 8.69 -7.94
N LYS A 156 -12.54 8.23 -6.77
CA LYS A 156 -11.97 9.03 -5.69
C LYS A 156 -10.57 8.53 -5.39
N LEU A 157 -9.62 9.01 -6.19
CA LEU A 157 -8.20 8.79 -5.96
C LEU A 157 -7.68 9.84 -4.99
N ILE A 158 -6.78 9.43 -4.11
CA ILE A 158 -6.12 10.31 -3.13
C ILE A 158 -4.64 10.46 -3.48
N LYS A 159 -4.06 11.63 -3.15
CA LYS A 159 -2.61 11.78 -3.26
C LYS A 159 -1.96 10.88 -2.20
N ILE A 160 -0.86 10.25 -2.58
CA ILE A 160 -0.03 9.43 -1.67
C ILE A 160 1.40 9.94 -1.70
N VAL A 161 2.07 9.93 -0.55
CA VAL A 161 3.49 10.21 -0.37
C VAL A 161 4.07 9.29 0.70
N TYR A 162 5.39 9.16 0.75
CA TYR A 162 6.02 8.41 1.83
C TYR A 162 6.04 9.20 3.15
N PRO A 163 5.95 8.51 4.31
CA PRO A 163 5.76 9.15 5.62
C PRO A 163 6.98 9.95 6.09
N ILE A 164 8.13 9.78 5.44
CA ILE A 164 9.38 10.47 5.73
C ILE A 164 10.03 10.98 4.44
N PRO A 165 10.75 12.10 4.49
CA PRO A 165 11.66 12.48 3.43
C PRO A 165 12.97 11.69 3.53
N LYS A 166 13.68 11.57 2.41
CA LYS A 166 14.96 10.88 2.23
C LYS A 166 16.11 11.52 3.01
N ASN A 167 16.03 12.80 3.36
CA ASN A 167 17.04 13.49 4.15
C ASN A 167 16.51 14.75 4.84
N GLU A 168 17.39 15.39 5.62
CA GLU A 168 17.12 16.62 6.37
C GLU A 168 16.68 17.81 5.51
N ARG A 169 16.91 17.78 4.19
CA ARG A 169 16.51 18.83 3.25
C ARG A 169 15.08 18.64 2.72
N GLY A 170 14.43 17.54 3.07
CA GLY A 170 13.07 17.24 2.62
C GLY A 170 13.01 16.63 1.22
N GLN A 171 14.10 16.04 0.71
CA GLN A 171 14.06 15.35 -0.60
C GLN A 171 13.14 14.12 -0.54
N GLU A 172 12.43 13.84 -1.64
CA GLU A 172 11.55 12.68 -1.75
C GLU A 172 12.31 11.42 -2.16
N PHE A 173 11.78 10.25 -1.79
CA PHE A 173 12.17 8.99 -2.41
C PHE A 173 11.55 8.88 -3.81
N SER A 174 12.28 8.28 -4.74
CA SER A 174 11.89 8.18 -6.15
C SER A 174 10.90 7.06 -6.43
N ASN A 175 10.92 6.00 -5.62
CA ASN A 175 10.09 4.80 -5.77
C ASN A 175 10.12 3.94 -4.50
N LEU A 176 9.29 2.88 -4.51
CA LEU A 176 9.13 1.93 -3.41
C LEU A 176 10.45 1.26 -3.04
N ASP A 177 11.25 0.82 -4.00
CA ASP A 177 12.51 0.12 -3.74
C ASP A 177 13.49 0.99 -2.94
N GLU A 178 13.56 2.28 -3.24
CA GLU A 178 14.44 3.22 -2.53
C GLU A 178 14.04 3.39 -1.06
N ILE A 179 12.75 3.57 -0.76
CA ILE A 179 12.29 3.66 0.62
C ILE A 179 12.32 2.30 1.34
N MET A 180 12.00 1.21 0.66
CA MET A 180 12.10 -0.13 1.23
C MET A 180 13.55 -0.47 1.59
N ALA A 181 14.51 -0.08 0.77
CA ALA A 181 15.93 -0.18 1.11
C ALA A 181 16.29 0.69 2.33
N HIS A 182 15.75 1.90 2.42
CA HIS A 182 15.97 2.79 3.57
C HIS A 182 15.45 2.18 4.88
N VAL A 183 14.20 1.70 4.90
CA VAL A 183 13.62 1.06 6.11
C VAL A 183 14.19 -0.32 6.38
N SER A 184 14.81 -0.99 5.40
CA SER A 184 15.52 -2.26 5.65
C SER A 184 16.73 -2.11 6.56
N GLY A 185 17.23 -0.87 6.74
CA GLY A 185 18.26 -0.54 7.73
C GLY A 185 17.76 -0.53 9.18
N GLU A 186 16.46 -0.67 9.42
CA GLU A 186 15.88 -0.71 10.77
C GLU A 186 16.14 -2.06 11.46
N SER A 187 16.48 -2.00 12.75
CA SER A 187 16.84 -3.19 13.53
C SER A 187 15.64 -3.88 14.21
N THR A 188 14.46 -3.26 14.15
CA THR A 188 13.22 -3.72 14.80
C THR A 188 11.99 -3.29 14.01
N GLY A 189 10.84 -3.91 14.32
CA GLY A 189 9.55 -3.50 13.78
C GLY A 189 9.31 -3.96 12.35
N ASN A 190 9.56 -5.24 12.08
CA ASN A 190 9.23 -5.85 10.79
C ASN A 190 7.76 -6.27 10.78
N TYR A 191 7.09 -5.96 9.68
CA TYR A 191 5.70 -6.26 9.43
C TYR A 191 5.37 -7.77 9.57
N LEU A 192 4.19 -8.04 10.13
CA LEU A 192 3.57 -9.33 10.52
C LEU A 192 4.23 -10.11 11.64
N LEU A 193 5.54 -9.97 11.87
CA LEU A 193 6.22 -10.73 12.91
C LEU A 193 7.44 -9.98 13.47
N GLY A 194 7.39 -9.62 14.74
CA GLY A 194 8.48 -8.95 15.43
C GLY A 194 9.72 -9.84 15.65
N ARG A 195 10.85 -9.20 15.99
CA ARG A 195 12.10 -9.91 16.34
C ARG A 195 11.96 -10.79 17.60
N ASN A 196 11.01 -10.46 18.47
CA ASN A 196 10.62 -11.27 19.62
C ASN A 196 9.74 -12.47 19.25
N GLY A 197 9.34 -12.63 17.97
CA GLY A 197 8.45 -13.70 17.55
C GLY A 197 6.96 -13.45 17.82
N MET A 198 6.60 -12.21 18.20
CA MET A 198 5.22 -11.80 18.45
C MET A 198 4.60 -11.16 17.21
N TRP A 199 3.27 -11.09 17.16
CA TRP A 199 2.52 -10.28 16.20
C TRP A 199 3.07 -8.85 16.13
N HIS A 200 3.14 -8.29 14.91
CA HIS A 200 3.54 -6.91 14.68
C HIS A 200 2.84 -6.38 13.43
N SER A 201 1.84 -5.51 13.58
CA SER A 201 0.95 -5.06 12.50
C SER A 201 1.49 -3.93 11.62
N GLY A 202 2.66 -3.40 11.95
CA GLY A 202 3.20 -2.17 11.34
C GLY A 202 4.66 -2.24 10.95
N ILE A 203 5.26 -1.06 10.82
CA ILE A 203 6.70 -0.88 10.67
C ILE A 203 7.22 0.11 11.69
N HIS A 204 8.49 -0.02 12.08
CA HIS A 204 9.18 1.04 12.81
C HIS A 204 10.07 1.85 11.86
N ILE A 205 10.11 3.16 12.10
CA ILE A 205 11.15 4.04 11.56
C ILE A 205 11.83 4.68 12.76
N THR A 206 13.17 4.69 12.80
CA THR A 206 13.93 5.19 13.94
C THR A 206 14.96 6.24 13.56
N ASN A 207 15.58 6.86 14.57
CA ASN A 207 16.72 7.76 14.37
C ASN A 207 17.96 7.07 13.79
N ALA A 208 18.01 5.73 13.69
CA ALA A 208 19.12 5.03 13.06
C ALA A 208 19.19 5.30 11.55
N THR A 209 18.04 5.31 10.87
CA THR A 209 17.96 5.60 9.43
C THR A 209 17.51 7.03 9.15
N THR A 210 16.68 7.61 10.03
CA THR A 210 15.97 8.87 9.76
C THR A 210 16.16 9.90 10.89
N PRO A 211 17.41 10.23 11.29
CA PRO A 211 17.67 11.11 12.43
C PRO A 211 17.06 12.51 12.30
N TRP A 212 16.84 13.00 11.09
CA TRP A 212 16.22 14.31 10.85
C TRP A 212 14.74 14.39 11.20
N CYS A 213 14.07 13.26 11.44
CA CYS A 213 12.68 13.23 11.92
C CYS A 213 12.56 13.04 13.44
N ALA A 214 13.67 12.89 14.17
CA ALA A 214 13.70 12.80 15.62
C ALA A 214 13.65 14.20 16.25
N LEU A 215 12.84 14.38 17.28
CA LEU A 215 12.73 15.65 18.00
C LEU A 215 13.04 15.44 19.48
N SER A 216 14.16 16.00 19.92
CA SER A 216 14.57 15.90 21.33
C SER A 216 13.81 16.86 22.23
N GLY A 217 13.34 16.33 23.36
CA GLY A 217 12.84 17.07 24.49
C GLY A 217 13.95 17.49 25.46
N ASN A 218 13.54 17.76 26.70
CA ASN A 218 14.42 18.21 27.78
C ASN A 218 14.66 17.16 28.88
N ALA A 219 14.14 15.94 28.71
CA ALA A 219 14.21 14.90 29.74
C ALA A 219 15.67 14.51 30.03
N ILE A 220 15.99 14.29 31.32
CA ILE A 220 17.36 13.95 31.75
C ILE A 220 17.80 12.61 31.15
N THR A 221 16.90 11.61 31.15
CA THR A 221 17.16 10.27 30.58
C THR A 221 17.41 10.31 29.07
N GLU A 222 16.73 11.22 28.38
CA GLU A 222 16.88 11.46 26.95
C GLU A 222 18.26 12.06 26.68
N LYS A 223 18.67 13.11 27.41
CA LYS A 223 20.02 13.72 27.31
C LYS A 223 21.15 12.75 27.68
N ALA A 224 20.91 11.83 28.62
CA ALA A 224 21.88 10.80 28.98
C ALA A 224 22.10 9.80 27.84
N SER A 225 21.04 9.46 27.09
CA SER A 225 21.11 8.53 25.97
C SER A 225 21.58 9.20 24.68
N PHE A 226 21.19 10.46 24.48
CA PHE A 226 21.48 11.29 23.32
C PHE A 226 21.99 12.67 23.77
N PRO A 227 23.30 12.82 24.05
CA PRO A 227 23.87 14.07 24.53
C PRO A 227 23.74 15.24 23.55
N ILE A 228 23.65 14.93 22.25
CA ILE A 228 23.40 15.90 21.19
C ILE A 228 21.91 15.81 20.83
N PRO A 229 21.11 16.87 21.07
CA PRO A 229 19.69 16.84 20.78
C PRO A 229 19.41 16.86 19.27
N TYR A 230 18.45 16.04 18.85
CA TYR A 230 17.90 16.07 17.50
C TYR A 230 16.96 17.26 17.33
N LYS A 231 17.09 17.93 16.19
CA LYS A 231 16.36 19.17 15.91
C LYS A 231 14.98 18.96 15.30
N GLY A 232 14.66 17.77 14.79
CA GLY A 232 13.42 17.54 14.05
C GLY A 232 13.33 18.43 12.81
N GLN A 233 14.37 18.39 11.96
CA GLN A 233 14.42 19.20 10.74
C GLN A 233 13.28 18.88 9.77
N GLN A 234 12.74 17.66 9.84
CA GLN A 234 11.59 17.24 9.06
C GLN A 234 10.57 16.52 9.96
N ALA A 235 9.30 16.67 9.65
CA ALA A 235 8.25 15.94 10.33
C ALA A 235 8.02 14.55 9.71
N ILE A 236 7.46 13.64 10.50
CA ILE A 236 6.65 12.54 9.99
C ILE A 236 5.42 13.14 9.31
N ARG A 237 5.09 12.62 8.12
CA ARG A 237 4.09 13.17 7.22
C ARG A 237 2.90 12.24 7.05
N CYS A 238 1.73 12.82 6.81
CA CYS A 238 0.55 12.07 6.43
C CYS A 238 0.80 11.40 5.06
N MET A 239 0.60 10.09 4.98
CA MET A 239 0.94 9.30 3.79
C MET A 239 -0.07 9.49 2.67
N ALA A 240 -1.32 9.80 3.00
CA ALA A 240 -2.37 9.94 2.01
C ALA A 240 -3.37 11.02 2.41
N ASP A 241 -4.10 11.62 1.45
CA ASP A 241 -5.16 12.56 1.79
C ASP A 241 -6.21 11.86 2.67
N GLY A 242 -6.67 12.55 3.72
CA GLY A 242 -7.61 11.94 4.66
C GLY A 242 -8.07 12.90 5.75
N GLU A 243 -8.55 12.30 6.82
CA GLU A 243 -9.08 13.01 7.97
C GLU A 243 -8.55 12.39 9.27
N ILE A 244 -8.03 13.21 10.17
CA ILE A 244 -7.70 12.77 11.52
C ILE A 244 -9.01 12.54 12.27
N VAL A 245 -9.19 11.32 12.76
CA VAL A 245 -10.42 10.88 13.44
C VAL A 245 -10.20 10.62 14.93
N ALA A 246 -8.96 10.35 15.34
CA ALA A 246 -8.59 10.24 16.73
C ALA A 246 -7.13 10.61 16.95
N TYR A 247 -6.81 11.02 18.18
CA TYR A 247 -5.43 11.22 18.61
C TYR A 247 -5.29 10.99 20.12
N ARG A 248 -4.06 10.73 20.56
CA ARG A 248 -3.63 10.95 21.95
C ARG A 248 -2.40 11.81 21.89
N MET A 249 -2.42 12.96 22.56
CA MET A 249 -1.23 13.81 22.68
C MET A 249 -0.80 13.77 24.14
N ASN A 250 0.38 13.23 24.44
CA ASN A 250 0.87 13.27 25.80
C ASN A 250 1.46 14.64 26.12
N GLN A 251 1.25 15.11 27.34
CA GLN A 251 1.88 16.34 27.81
C GLN A 251 3.40 16.17 27.90
N ASP A 252 3.85 15.02 28.41
CA ASP A 252 5.25 14.61 28.50
C ASP A 252 5.41 13.10 28.30
N TYR A 253 6.64 12.58 28.26
CA TYR A 253 6.90 11.14 28.17
C TYR A 253 6.30 10.38 29.37
N GLN A 254 5.73 9.20 29.10
CA GLN A 254 5.15 8.33 30.11
C GLN A 254 6.25 7.46 30.74
N PRO A 255 6.42 7.51 32.08
CA PRO A 255 7.35 6.62 32.77
C PRO A 255 6.71 5.25 33.04
N LEU A 256 7.41 4.17 32.70
CA LEU A 256 7.07 2.80 33.12
C LEU A 256 8.09 2.27 34.11
N GLY A 257 7.65 1.48 35.09
CA GLY A 257 8.53 0.87 36.09
C GLY A 257 9.54 -0.09 35.48
N TRP A 258 10.83 0.05 35.82
CA TRP A 258 11.88 -0.90 35.44
C TRP A 258 13.05 -0.94 36.44
N LYS A 259 13.24 -2.10 37.08
CA LYS A 259 14.27 -2.32 38.11
C LYS A 259 14.22 -1.22 39.19
N ASN A 260 15.26 -0.39 39.30
CA ASN A 260 15.39 0.68 40.29
C ASN A 260 15.03 2.07 39.74
N GLY A 261 14.35 2.15 38.60
CA GLY A 261 13.99 3.41 37.96
C GLY A 261 12.82 3.27 37.01
N SER A 262 12.74 4.18 36.03
CA SER A 262 11.68 4.20 35.03
C SER A 262 12.24 4.28 33.61
N LEU A 263 11.54 3.65 32.67
CA LEU A 263 11.76 3.80 31.24
C LEU A 263 10.77 4.79 30.69
N ASN A 264 11.23 5.72 29.86
CA ASN A 264 10.39 6.74 29.26
C ASN A 264 10.00 6.35 27.84
N LEU A 265 8.73 6.59 27.52
CA LEU A 265 8.20 6.32 26.19
C LEU A 265 7.11 7.34 25.82
N SER A 266 6.91 7.55 24.54
CA SER A 266 5.76 8.31 24.07
C SER A 266 4.57 7.42 23.79
N GLY A 267 3.44 7.70 24.42
CA GLY A 267 2.13 7.14 24.08
C GLY A 267 1.38 7.99 23.04
N SER A 268 1.98 9.06 22.51
CA SER A 268 1.28 9.96 21.60
C SER A 268 1.04 9.29 20.25
N PHE A 269 -0.18 9.42 19.73
CA PHE A 269 -0.53 8.92 18.41
C PHE A 269 -1.52 9.82 17.66
N VAL A 270 -1.55 9.64 16.36
CA VAL A 270 -2.57 10.21 15.45
C VAL A 270 -3.12 9.07 14.59
N LEU A 271 -4.44 9.00 14.47
CA LEU A 271 -5.16 8.07 13.60
C LEU A 271 -5.82 8.84 12.46
N VAL A 272 -5.47 8.50 11.22
CA VAL A 272 -6.01 9.13 10.01
C VAL A 272 -6.86 8.13 9.25
N ARG A 273 -8.09 8.50 8.90
CA ARG A 273 -8.98 7.76 8.01
C ARG A 273 -8.85 8.27 6.58
N HIS A 274 -8.78 7.34 5.65
CA HIS A 274 -8.70 7.55 4.21
C HIS A 274 -9.83 6.81 3.51
N TYR A 275 -10.21 7.30 2.32
CA TYR A 275 -11.13 6.60 1.43
C TYR A 275 -10.54 6.59 0.02
N ILE A 276 -10.35 5.40 -0.54
CA ILE A 276 -9.84 5.21 -1.91
C ILE A 276 -10.92 4.51 -2.71
N GLN A 277 -11.21 5.02 -3.91
CA GLN A 277 -12.13 4.38 -4.85
C GLN A 277 -11.59 4.52 -6.27
N PRO A 278 -10.88 3.51 -6.83
CA PRO A 278 -10.35 3.61 -8.19
C PRO A 278 -11.44 3.62 -9.28
N GLY A 279 -12.58 2.97 -9.04
CA GLY A 279 -13.68 2.83 -10.00
C GLY A 279 -14.85 3.76 -9.73
N GLU A 280 -15.94 3.56 -10.45
CA GLU A 280 -17.10 4.46 -10.43
C GLU A 280 -18.03 4.19 -9.24
N THR A 281 -17.91 3.02 -8.62
CA THR A 281 -18.84 2.51 -7.60
C THR A 281 -18.18 2.22 -6.26
N GLN A 282 -18.97 2.10 -5.20
CA GLN A 282 -18.47 1.72 -3.87
C GLN A 282 -17.86 0.31 -3.82
N LYS A 283 -18.12 -0.56 -4.80
CA LYS A 283 -17.48 -1.90 -4.88
C LYS A 283 -15.97 -1.80 -5.06
N SER A 284 -15.51 -0.74 -5.74
CA SER A 284 -14.08 -0.40 -5.82
C SER A 284 -13.65 0.55 -4.69
N GLY A 285 -14.50 0.83 -3.70
CA GLY A 285 -14.19 1.68 -2.56
C GLY A 285 -13.59 0.90 -1.39
N LEU A 286 -12.69 1.53 -0.65
CA LEU A 286 -12.13 0.99 0.58
C LEU A 286 -11.83 2.10 1.59
N TYR A 287 -12.31 1.90 2.82
CA TYR A 287 -11.83 2.68 3.97
C TYR A 287 -10.54 2.11 4.53
N ILE A 288 -9.55 2.97 4.73
CA ILE A 288 -8.23 2.60 5.25
C ILE A 288 -7.90 3.55 6.39
N TYR A 289 -7.20 3.05 7.40
CA TYR A 289 -6.67 3.83 8.51
C TYR A 289 -5.15 3.75 8.53
N THR A 290 -4.50 4.89 8.79
CA THR A 290 -3.08 4.92 9.11
C THR A 290 -2.88 5.39 10.54
N LEU A 291 -2.17 4.58 11.33
CA LEU A 291 -1.79 4.89 12.71
C LEU A 291 -0.35 5.39 12.73
N TYR A 292 -0.11 6.50 13.42
CA TYR A 292 1.23 7.02 13.71
C TYR A 292 1.42 7.05 15.22
N MET A 293 2.07 6.03 15.78
CA MET A 293 2.25 5.82 17.22
C MET A 293 3.69 6.14 17.66
N HIS A 294 3.86 6.49 18.93
CA HIS A 294 5.13 6.95 19.53
C HIS A 294 5.64 8.31 19.00
N LEU A 295 4.73 9.20 18.58
CA LEU A 295 5.08 10.56 18.17
C LEU A 295 5.61 11.38 19.35
N ALA A 296 6.45 12.39 19.13
CA ALA A 296 6.98 13.23 20.20
C ALA A 296 5.85 13.89 21.02
N PRO A 297 5.95 13.92 22.37
CA PRO A 297 4.95 14.56 23.23
C PRO A 297 5.00 16.09 23.10
N TYR A 298 3.99 16.77 23.63
CA TYR A 298 3.90 18.23 23.59
C TYR A 298 5.14 18.93 24.19
N SER A 299 5.67 18.40 25.30
CA SER A 299 6.88 18.92 25.97
C SER A 299 8.10 19.01 25.04
N ALA A 300 8.25 18.08 24.08
CA ALA A 300 9.37 18.06 23.16
C ALA A 300 9.37 19.27 22.20
N TYR A 301 8.18 19.69 21.76
CA TYR A 301 8.01 20.89 20.92
C TYR A 301 8.31 22.18 21.69
N GLN A 302 8.13 22.17 23.03
CA GLN A 302 8.43 23.32 23.89
C GLN A 302 9.91 23.39 24.31
N ALA A 303 10.69 22.33 24.12
CA ALA A 303 12.02 22.22 24.69
C ALA A 303 13.04 23.21 24.09
N ASN A 304 12.92 23.50 22.79
CA ASN A 304 13.77 24.45 22.06
C ASN A 304 12.93 25.13 20.98
N PRO A 305 12.08 26.11 21.29
CA PRO A 305 11.11 26.64 20.33
C PRO A 305 11.81 27.40 19.18
N THR A 306 11.59 26.92 17.96
CA THR A 306 11.95 27.64 16.72
C THR A 306 10.69 28.14 16.05
N TRP A 307 10.84 29.27 15.38
CA TRP A 307 9.74 30.06 14.86
C TRP A 307 10.05 30.48 13.43
N ILE A 308 9.04 30.48 12.58
CA ILE A 308 9.13 30.91 11.19
C ILE A 308 8.44 32.26 10.98
N THR A 309 9.15 33.20 10.37
CA THR A 309 8.64 34.55 10.09
C THR A 309 7.52 34.50 9.04
N GLN A 310 6.41 35.16 9.32
CA GLN A 310 5.24 35.18 8.42
C GLN A 310 5.32 36.28 7.36
N ASP A 311 6.14 37.31 7.61
CA ASP A 311 6.40 38.42 6.70
C ASP A 311 7.85 38.89 6.78
N LYS A 312 8.20 39.89 5.97
CA LYS A 312 9.50 40.57 6.05
C LYS A 312 9.52 41.45 7.30
N LEU A 313 10.30 41.06 8.31
CA LEU A 313 10.31 41.74 9.62
C LEU A 313 11.52 42.65 9.78
N PRO A 314 11.34 43.88 10.29
CA PRO A 314 12.47 44.75 10.64
C PRO A 314 13.23 44.17 11.83
N THR A 315 14.57 44.23 11.79
CA THR A 315 15.40 43.81 12.92
C THR A 315 16.28 44.92 13.45
N TYR A 316 16.68 44.78 14.71
CA TYR A 316 17.50 45.74 15.43
C TYR A 316 18.59 45.01 16.22
N SER A 317 19.76 45.64 16.40
CA SER A 317 20.87 45.04 17.14
C SER A 317 20.53 44.86 18.63
N PRO A 318 21.21 43.96 19.36
CA PRO A 318 20.94 43.72 20.79
C PRO A 318 20.92 44.99 21.67
N GLU A 319 21.75 45.98 21.33
CA GLU A 319 21.87 47.27 22.04
C GLU A 319 20.62 48.16 21.89
N TRP A 320 19.77 47.90 20.88
CA TRP A 320 18.52 48.64 20.65
C TRP A 320 17.58 48.62 21.87
N LYS A 321 17.66 47.59 22.72
CA LYS A 321 16.88 47.47 23.96
C LYS A 321 16.92 48.74 24.82
N VAL A 322 18.04 49.48 24.83
CA VAL A 322 18.23 50.69 25.65
C VAL A 322 17.35 51.85 25.18
N VAL A 323 17.09 51.95 23.87
CA VAL A 323 16.34 53.07 23.27
C VAL A 323 14.91 52.70 22.88
N ALA A 324 14.55 51.41 22.93
CA ALA A 324 13.26 50.87 22.49
C ALA A 324 12.05 51.45 23.24
N ALA A 325 12.22 51.90 24.49
CA ALA A 325 11.17 52.50 25.31
C ALA A 325 11.04 54.03 25.14
N THR A 326 11.84 54.65 24.26
CA THR A 326 11.87 56.10 24.04
C THR A 326 11.32 56.49 22.68
N ASN A 327 11.01 57.77 22.47
CA ASN A 327 10.61 58.29 21.15
C ASN A 327 11.75 58.30 20.11
N ALA A 328 12.99 57.96 20.50
CA ALA A 328 14.16 57.84 19.61
C ALA A 328 14.26 56.48 18.89
N TYR A 329 13.31 55.57 19.11
CA TYR A 329 13.36 54.17 18.64
C TYR A 329 13.38 53.95 17.12
N LYS A 330 13.07 54.96 16.29
CA LYS A 330 12.62 54.72 14.91
C LYS A 330 13.73 54.28 13.93
N ASP A 331 14.99 54.64 14.15
CA ASP A 331 16.07 54.29 13.18
C ASP A 331 17.44 53.97 13.81
N GLN A 332 17.62 54.14 15.12
CA GLN A 332 18.89 53.82 15.77
C GLN A 332 19.04 52.30 15.88
N ASN A 333 20.24 51.77 15.58
CA ASN A 333 20.58 50.35 15.70
C ASN A 333 19.75 49.39 14.82
N LYS A 334 19.06 49.93 13.80
CA LYS A 334 18.32 49.13 12.83
C LYS A 334 19.31 48.34 11.96
N LEU A 335 19.05 47.05 11.83
CA LEU A 335 19.79 46.15 10.95
C LEU A 335 19.00 45.91 9.65
N ASP A 336 19.43 44.96 8.83
CA ASP A 336 18.64 44.51 7.69
C ASP A 336 17.38 43.73 8.15
N ALA A 337 16.43 43.51 7.25
CA ALA A 337 15.21 42.79 7.57
C ALA A 337 15.41 41.27 7.55
N LEU A 338 14.67 40.56 8.40
CA LEU A 338 14.46 39.13 8.29
C LEU A 338 13.49 38.87 7.13
N PRO A 339 13.89 38.12 6.09
CA PRO A 339 12.97 37.71 5.03
C PRO A 339 11.83 36.85 5.57
N LYS A 340 10.67 36.88 4.90
CA LYS A 340 9.57 35.94 5.14
C LYS A 340 10.05 34.49 4.98
N GLY A 341 9.65 33.61 5.90
CA GLY A 341 10.05 32.20 5.92
C GLY A 341 11.39 31.92 6.61
N SER A 342 12.04 32.94 7.17
CA SER A 342 13.28 32.76 7.95
C SER A 342 12.97 32.10 9.29
N VAL A 343 13.90 31.29 9.77
CA VAL A 343 13.76 30.52 11.01
C VAL A 343 14.59 31.17 12.10
N VAL A 344 13.99 31.37 13.27
CA VAL A 344 14.62 31.98 14.43
C VAL A 344 14.32 31.18 15.70
N SER A 345 15.27 31.12 16.63
CA SER A 345 15.03 30.58 17.97
C SER A 345 14.72 31.72 18.94
N TRP A 346 13.67 31.54 19.74
CA TRP A 346 13.22 32.53 20.72
C TRP A 346 12.50 31.87 21.89
N ASP A 347 13.02 32.09 23.09
CA ASP A 347 12.36 31.68 24.33
C ASP A 347 11.39 32.77 24.79
N LYS A 348 10.09 32.55 24.55
CA LYS A 348 9.00 33.43 24.97
C LYS A 348 8.79 33.49 26.48
N ASN A 349 9.44 32.63 27.26
CA ASN A 349 9.35 32.62 28.72
C ASN A 349 10.52 33.37 29.38
N ASP A 350 11.58 33.66 28.64
CA ASP A 350 12.71 34.46 29.11
C ASP A 350 12.37 35.94 29.03
N ASN A 351 11.99 36.55 30.16
CA ASN A 351 11.67 37.98 30.27
C ASN A 351 12.80 38.90 29.80
N GLN A 352 14.07 38.44 29.76
CA GLN A 352 15.18 39.25 29.27
C GLN A 352 15.21 39.36 27.74
N ARG A 353 14.60 38.38 27.05
CA ARG A 353 14.51 38.27 25.59
C ARG A 353 13.20 38.80 25.02
N GLN A 354 12.46 39.61 25.79
CA GLN A 354 11.23 40.24 25.33
C GLN A 354 11.16 41.66 25.85
N LEU A 355 10.61 42.56 25.05
CA LEU A 355 10.33 43.93 25.45
C LEU A 355 9.13 44.47 24.68
N LYS A 356 8.33 45.31 25.35
CA LYS A 356 7.29 46.10 24.69
C LYS A 356 7.86 47.49 24.40
N ALA A 357 7.98 47.84 23.12
CA ALA A 357 8.58 49.11 22.71
C ALA A 357 7.58 50.28 22.84
N ALA A 358 8.05 51.52 22.70
CA ALA A 358 7.23 52.73 22.82
C ALA A 358 6.04 52.78 21.84
N ASN A 359 6.12 52.06 20.72
CA ASN A 359 5.04 51.88 19.74
C ASN A 359 3.95 50.88 20.19
N GLY A 360 4.06 50.31 21.40
CA GLY A 360 3.12 49.35 21.96
C GLY A 360 3.26 47.92 21.42
N ARG A 361 4.21 47.65 20.52
CA ARG A 361 4.46 46.33 19.91
C ARG A 361 5.39 45.49 20.78
N LEU A 362 5.26 44.17 20.69
CA LEU A 362 6.14 43.21 21.37
C LEU A 362 7.29 42.80 20.45
N TYR A 363 8.51 42.95 20.96
CA TYR A 363 9.74 42.50 20.32
C TYR A 363 10.37 41.37 21.12
N GLY A 364 10.92 40.39 20.40
CA GLY A 364 11.70 39.29 20.95
C GLY A 364 13.15 39.37 20.51
N LEU A 365 14.09 39.05 21.41
CA LEU A 365 15.50 38.87 21.08
C LEU A 365 15.68 37.44 20.55
N VAL A 366 15.81 37.34 19.24
CA VAL A 366 15.85 36.07 18.53
C VAL A 366 17.25 35.77 18.04
N THR A 367 17.60 34.49 17.93
CA THR A 367 18.81 34.05 17.24
C THR A 367 18.42 33.51 15.86
N ILE A 368 19.14 33.92 14.81
CA ILE A 368 18.83 33.53 13.43
C ILE A 368 19.34 32.11 13.16
N GLU A 369 18.43 31.17 12.88
CA GLU A 369 18.79 29.77 12.58
C GLU A 369 18.89 29.53 11.07
N LYS A 370 18.05 30.21 10.27
CA LYS A 370 18.04 30.10 8.80
C LYS A 370 17.45 31.35 8.16
N LEU A 371 18.05 31.81 7.06
CA LEU A 371 17.52 32.88 6.22
C LEU A 371 16.88 32.29 4.97
N ALA A 372 15.62 32.68 4.69
CA ALA A 372 14.87 32.20 3.53
C ALA A 372 15.06 33.03 2.25
N GLY A 373 15.80 34.13 2.31
CA GLY A 373 16.05 35.01 1.19
C GLY A 373 17.30 35.87 1.40
N THR A 374 17.58 36.76 0.45
CA THR A 374 18.73 37.67 0.53
C THR A 374 18.57 38.64 1.70
N SER A 375 19.53 38.64 2.62
CA SER A 375 19.66 39.57 3.74
C SER A 375 21.15 39.73 4.07
N LYS A 376 21.53 40.87 4.64
CA LYS A 376 22.89 41.13 5.14
C LYS A 376 23.13 40.55 6.55
N LEU A 377 22.10 39.98 7.18
CA LEU A 377 22.19 39.31 8.48
C LEU A 377 22.93 37.97 8.35
N ASN A 378 23.52 37.50 9.45
CA ASN A 378 24.22 36.22 9.50
C ASN A 378 23.44 35.16 10.31
N VAL A 379 23.55 33.89 9.92
CA VAL A 379 23.07 32.77 10.74
C VAL A 379 23.90 32.72 12.03
N GLY A 380 23.24 32.56 13.17
CA GLY A 380 23.81 32.64 14.51
C GLY A 380 23.78 34.04 15.13
N GLU A 381 23.48 35.09 14.36
CA GLU A 381 23.38 36.47 14.86
C GLU A 381 22.13 36.65 15.73
N GLN A 382 22.23 37.48 16.78
CA GLN A 382 21.11 37.85 17.63
C GLN A 382 20.56 39.22 17.25
N CYS A 383 19.24 39.33 17.11
CA CYS A 383 18.58 40.58 16.81
C CYS A 383 17.19 40.68 17.46
N TRP A 384 16.73 41.90 17.72
CA TRP A 384 15.35 42.16 18.13
C TRP A 384 14.45 42.23 16.90
N THR A 385 13.34 41.50 16.91
CA THR A 385 12.32 41.54 15.85
C THR A 385 10.90 41.46 16.44
N LEU A 386 9.89 41.74 15.62
CA LEU A 386 8.48 41.66 16.02
C LEU A 386 8.04 40.21 16.23
N VAL A 387 7.42 39.95 17.39
CA VAL A 387 6.94 38.60 17.76
C VAL A 387 5.46 38.55 18.14
N ASP A 388 4.78 39.72 18.16
CA ASP A 388 3.32 39.81 18.33
C ASP A 388 2.54 39.49 17.06
N ASN A 389 1.21 39.50 17.13
CA ASN A 389 0.29 39.48 15.96
C ASN A 389 0.62 38.41 14.91
N ASN A 390 1.03 37.22 15.35
CA ASN A 390 1.45 36.11 14.48
C ASN A 390 2.56 36.48 13.48
N ASN A 391 3.40 37.49 13.78
CA ASN A 391 4.56 37.83 12.94
C ASN A 391 5.55 36.66 12.84
N ILE A 392 5.57 35.80 13.87
CA ILE A 392 6.24 34.52 13.87
C ILE A 392 5.25 33.44 14.30
N LEU A 393 5.40 32.23 13.76
CA LEU A 393 4.64 31.05 14.16
C LEU A 393 5.59 29.89 14.49
N PRO A 394 5.20 28.95 15.36
CA PRO A 394 6.00 27.76 15.61
C PRO A 394 6.33 27.03 14.31
N GLU A 395 7.61 26.72 14.09
CA GLU A 395 8.09 26.12 12.84
C GLU A 395 7.75 24.62 12.77
N ARG A 396 7.90 23.91 13.90
CA ARG A 396 7.88 22.44 13.96
C ARG A 396 6.57 21.84 14.48
N GLU A 397 5.61 22.67 14.87
CA GLU A 397 4.33 22.15 15.35
C GLU A 397 3.59 21.41 14.23
N PRO A 398 2.95 20.27 14.53
CA PRO A 398 2.12 19.56 13.56
C PRO A 398 1.05 20.46 12.96
N SER A 399 0.86 20.35 11.65
CA SER A 399 -0.03 21.22 10.86
C SER A 399 -1.47 21.22 11.39
N TRP A 400 -1.94 20.08 11.89
CA TRP A 400 -3.29 19.89 12.41
C TRP A 400 -3.54 20.56 13.76
N TRP A 401 -2.49 20.94 14.52
CA TRP A 401 -2.65 21.63 15.80
C TRP A 401 -3.38 22.97 15.64
N LYS A 402 -3.15 23.67 14.52
CA LYS A 402 -3.77 24.97 14.23
C LYS A 402 -5.30 24.95 14.29
N GLN A 403 -5.92 23.80 13.99
CA GLN A 403 -7.38 23.65 14.01
C GLN A 403 -7.92 23.45 15.44
N LEU A 404 -7.05 23.13 16.41
CA LEU A 404 -7.34 22.89 17.82
C LEU A 404 -6.95 24.06 18.74
N VAL A 405 -6.36 25.13 18.19
CA VAL A 405 -6.06 26.36 18.93
C VAL A 405 -7.05 27.45 18.50
N SER A 406 -7.97 27.79 19.41
CA SER A 406 -8.94 28.91 19.47
C SER A 406 -9.08 29.86 18.25
N PRO A 407 -10.32 30.26 17.86
CA PRO A 407 -11.57 30.13 18.63
C PRO A 407 -12.45 28.94 18.20
N SER A 408 -11.86 27.84 17.73
CA SER A 408 -12.58 26.56 17.61
C SER A 408 -12.88 25.98 19.01
N LYS A 409 -14.07 25.39 19.16
CA LYS A 409 -14.71 25.03 20.44
C LYS A 409 -14.02 23.95 21.29
N GLU A 410 -12.90 23.37 20.86
CA GLU A 410 -12.22 22.28 21.58
C GLU A 410 -10.73 22.63 21.79
N MET A 411 -10.35 22.92 23.04
CA MET A 411 -8.94 23.00 23.44
C MET A 411 -8.28 21.63 23.28
N MET A 412 -7.01 21.60 22.85
CA MET A 412 -6.20 20.38 22.83
C MET A 412 -6.23 19.67 24.19
N GLN A 413 -6.54 18.38 24.18
CA GLN A 413 -6.62 17.56 25.39
C GLN A 413 -5.41 16.65 25.46
N PHE A 414 -4.78 16.60 26.64
CA PHE A 414 -3.58 15.82 26.87
C PHE A 414 -3.86 14.50 27.60
N ASP A 415 -2.97 13.54 27.43
CA ASP A 415 -2.84 12.30 28.21
C ASP A 415 -4.07 11.37 28.19
N LYS A 416 -4.93 11.51 27.18
CA LYS A 416 -6.05 10.61 26.92
C LYS A 416 -6.32 10.47 25.44
N VAL A 417 -7.04 9.41 25.08
CA VAL A 417 -7.55 9.22 23.72
C VAL A 417 -8.70 10.19 23.47
N VAL A 418 -8.60 10.95 22.39
CA VAL A 418 -9.63 11.88 21.91
C VAL A 418 -10.22 11.29 20.64
N SER A 419 -11.47 10.82 20.72
CA SER A 419 -12.27 10.46 19.54
C SER A 419 -12.98 11.72 19.04
N LEU A 420 -12.58 12.23 17.87
CA LEU A 420 -13.06 13.50 17.36
C LEU A 420 -14.52 13.41 16.92
N THR A 421 -15.31 14.42 17.29
CA THR A 421 -16.70 14.55 16.83
C THR A 421 -16.78 15.10 15.42
N THR A 422 -15.87 16.02 15.09
CA THR A 422 -15.63 16.57 13.76
C THR A 422 -14.21 16.22 13.38
N SER A 423 -14.03 15.45 12.31
CA SER A 423 -12.72 15.05 11.84
C SER A 423 -11.92 16.26 11.31
N ILE A 424 -10.59 16.18 11.38
CA ILE A 424 -9.69 17.25 10.95
C ILE A 424 -9.11 16.86 9.59
N ALA A 425 -9.41 17.63 8.54
CA ALA A 425 -8.85 17.37 7.22
C ALA A 425 -7.32 17.50 7.24
N ILE A 426 -6.63 16.55 6.60
CA ILE A 426 -5.17 16.53 6.44
C ILE A 426 -4.79 16.03 5.05
N LYS A 427 -3.78 16.64 4.43
CA LYS A 427 -3.31 16.29 3.09
C LYS A 427 -2.04 15.46 3.11
N ALA A 428 -1.85 14.65 2.07
CA ALA A 428 -0.63 13.88 1.87
C ALA A 428 0.59 14.82 1.82
N GLY A 429 1.54 14.58 2.73
CA GLY A 429 2.76 15.37 2.91
C GLY A 429 2.69 16.40 4.04
N GLU A 430 1.52 16.68 4.60
CA GLU A 430 1.39 17.57 5.76
C GLU A 430 1.94 16.91 7.03
N SER A 431 2.45 17.73 7.96
CA SER A 431 3.11 17.24 9.18
C SER A 431 2.10 16.63 10.16
N ILE A 432 2.35 15.37 10.54
CA ILE A 432 1.64 14.61 11.57
C ILE A 432 2.29 14.82 12.94
N GLY A 433 3.62 14.80 12.99
CA GLY A 433 4.41 14.86 14.22
C GLY A 433 5.89 14.60 13.96
N HIS A 434 6.66 14.37 15.01
CA HIS A 434 8.06 13.92 14.95
C HIS A 434 8.20 12.61 15.71
N MET A 435 9.29 11.87 15.50
CA MET A 435 9.56 10.67 16.30
C MET A 435 9.82 11.05 17.76
N GLY A 436 9.15 10.36 18.68
CA GLY A 436 9.35 10.53 20.11
C GLY A 436 10.45 9.63 20.65
N PHE A 437 11.07 10.04 21.75
CA PHE A 437 11.99 9.22 22.51
C PHE A 437 11.27 8.00 23.10
N TYR A 438 11.93 6.85 23.04
CA TYR A 438 11.41 5.56 23.42
C TYR A 438 12.51 4.72 24.07
N GLN A 439 12.19 4.16 25.23
CA GLN A 439 13.04 3.22 25.93
C GLN A 439 12.34 1.88 26.10
N ALA A 440 13.04 0.79 25.79
CA ALA A 440 12.60 -0.56 26.07
C ALA A 440 13.66 -1.35 26.84
N PRO A 441 13.23 -2.30 27.68
CA PRO A 441 14.15 -3.22 28.32
C PRO A 441 14.84 -4.11 27.26
N LYS A 442 16.08 -4.47 27.53
CA LYS A 442 16.84 -5.51 26.81
C LYS A 442 17.50 -6.44 27.82
N GLU A 443 17.91 -7.64 27.39
CA GLU A 443 18.54 -8.64 28.28
C GLU A 443 19.61 -8.04 29.18
N GLN A 444 20.47 -7.19 28.61
CA GLN A 444 21.48 -6.42 29.34
C GLN A 444 21.33 -4.92 29.08
N GLY A 445 20.62 -4.23 29.97
CA GLY A 445 20.51 -2.77 29.98
C GLY A 445 19.20 -2.25 29.41
N ILE A 446 19.27 -1.10 28.73
CA ILE A 446 18.12 -0.41 28.14
C ILE A 446 18.44 -0.16 26.66
N ASP A 447 17.46 -0.35 25.80
CA ASP A 447 17.51 0.13 24.42
C ASP A 447 16.81 1.49 24.36
N SER A 448 17.49 2.51 23.85
CA SER A 448 17.00 3.89 23.80
C SER A 448 17.13 4.41 22.38
N ARG A 449 16.02 4.91 21.83
CA ARG A 449 15.92 5.37 20.43
C ARG A 449 14.82 6.41 20.29
N TYR A 450 14.80 7.13 19.18
CA TYR A 450 13.59 7.81 18.73
C TYR A 450 12.93 6.92 17.70
N GLN A 451 11.62 6.76 17.79
CA GLN A 451 10.89 5.93 16.85
C GLN A 451 9.51 6.50 16.54
N VAL A 452 8.98 6.12 15.39
CA VAL A 452 7.55 6.10 15.11
C VAL A 452 7.17 4.68 14.69
N HIS A 453 6.04 4.20 15.18
CA HIS A 453 5.41 2.99 14.71
C HIS A 453 4.28 3.38 13.75
N ILE A 454 4.31 2.86 12.53
CA ILE A 454 3.33 3.18 11.48
C ILE A 454 2.59 1.90 11.09
N GLU A 455 1.26 1.94 11.16
CA GLU A 455 0.38 0.87 10.67
C GLU A 455 -0.54 1.36 9.57
N CYS A 456 -0.96 0.42 8.74
CA CYS A 456 -2.05 0.60 7.80
C CYS A 456 -3.03 -0.56 7.99
N PHE A 457 -4.30 -0.26 8.23
CA PHE A 457 -5.31 -1.29 8.43
C PHE A 457 -6.68 -0.88 7.90
N SER A 458 -7.58 -1.84 7.74
CA SER A 458 -8.96 -1.61 7.32
C SER A 458 -9.93 -2.41 8.18
N THR A 459 -11.05 -1.79 8.53
CA THR A 459 -12.20 -2.44 9.19
C THR A 459 -13.24 -2.90 8.16
N ASP A 460 -12.96 -2.70 6.87
CA ASP A 460 -13.92 -2.88 5.78
C ASP A 460 -13.89 -4.33 5.28
N ASP A 461 -15.03 -5.01 5.37
CA ASP A 461 -15.17 -6.38 4.86
C ASP A 461 -15.16 -6.44 3.32
N ASN A 462 -15.26 -5.30 2.62
CA ASN A 462 -15.09 -5.23 1.17
C ASN A 462 -13.63 -5.48 0.72
N LEU A 463 -12.64 -5.49 1.62
CA LEU A 463 -11.23 -5.62 1.25
C LEU A 463 -10.95 -6.77 0.26
N PRO A 464 -11.39 -8.03 0.50
CA PRO A 464 -11.08 -9.12 -0.42
C PRO A 464 -11.63 -8.89 -1.83
N GLN A 465 -12.81 -8.27 -1.94
CA GLN A 465 -13.42 -7.90 -3.22
C GLN A 465 -12.67 -6.73 -3.88
N PHE A 466 -12.31 -5.70 -3.11
CA PHE A 466 -11.54 -4.56 -3.57
C PHE A 466 -10.21 -4.98 -4.21
N LEU A 467 -9.50 -5.96 -3.62
CA LEU A 467 -8.24 -6.49 -4.17
C LEU A 467 -8.40 -7.15 -5.56
N GLN A 468 -9.62 -7.60 -5.91
CA GLN A 468 -9.92 -8.23 -7.20
C GLN A 468 -10.18 -7.23 -8.33
N ASN A 469 -10.18 -5.92 -8.05
CA ASN A 469 -10.52 -4.88 -9.01
C ASN A 469 -11.87 -5.15 -9.71
N PRO A 470 -13.00 -5.13 -8.98
CA PRO A 470 -14.28 -5.65 -9.46
C PRO A 470 -14.82 -4.91 -10.70
N GLU A 471 -14.42 -3.65 -10.89
CA GLU A 471 -14.78 -2.83 -12.05
C GLU A 471 -13.75 -2.88 -13.19
N LYS A 472 -12.69 -3.70 -13.08
CA LYS A 472 -11.60 -3.81 -14.06
C LYS A 472 -10.96 -2.46 -14.40
N VAL A 473 -10.82 -1.60 -13.41
CA VAL A 473 -10.28 -0.25 -13.56
C VAL A 473 -8.87 -0.35 -14.13
N GLY A 474 -8.57 0.44 -15.17
CA GLY A 474 -7.26 0.49 -15.82
C GLY A 474 -6.93 -0.66 -16.77
N HIS A 475 -7.87 -1.58 -17.05
CA HIS A 475 -7.67 -2.65 -18.04
C HIS A 475 -7.56 -2.12 -19.48
N ASP A 476 -8.04 -0.90 -19.75
CA ASP A 476 -7.84 -0.19 -21.01
C ASP A 476 -6.37 0.25 -21.21
N LYS A 477 -5.60 0.38 -20.13
CA LYS A 477 -4.19 0.76 -20.11
C LYS A 477 -3.41 -0.15 -19.15
N PRO A 478 -3.26 -1.45 -19.49
CA PRO A 478 -2.57 -2.39 -18.62
C PRO A 478 -1.13 -1.93 -18.41
N GLN A 479 -0.63 -2.12 -17.20
CA GLN A 479 0.74 -1.80 -16.82
C GLN A 479 1.62 -3.04 -16.68
N TYR A 480 0.99 -4.20 -16.52
CA TYR A 480 1.69 -5.47 -16.32
C TYR A 480 1.20 -6.52 -17.29
N LEU A 481 2.11 -7.43 -17.61
CA LEU A 481 1.86 -8.66 -18.33
C LEU A 481 2.17 -9.82 -17.38
N LYS A 482 1.16 -10.61 -17.07
CA LYS A 482 1.28 -11.85 -16.32
C LYS A 482 1.25 -13.03 -17.28
N CYS A 483 2.37 -13.73 -17.38
CA CYS A 483 2.53 -14.95 -18.17
C CYS A 483 2.29 -16.17 -17.29
N LEU A 484 1.39 -17.05 -17.71
CA LEU A 484 1.03 -18.29 -17.02
C LEU A 484 1.76 -19.51 -17.61
N PRO A 485 1.91 -20.60 -16.85
CA PRO A 485 2.50 -21.84 -17.35
C PRO A 485 1.74 -22.35 -18.58
N GLY A 486 2.45 -22.67 -19.66
CA GLY A 486 1.87 -23.10 -20.94
C GLY A 486 1.81 -22.00 -22.03
N LEU A 487 2.15 -20.75 -21.70
CA LEU A 487 2.27 -19.68 -22.70
C LEU A 487 3.42 -20.01 -23.67
N MET A 488 3.11 -20.12 -24.96
CA MET A 488 4.11 -20.42 -25.99
C MET A 488 5.15 -19.30 -26.12
N LEU A 489 6.39 -19.67 -26.48
CA LEU A 489 7.52 -18.74 -26.59
C LEU A 489 8.12 -18.75 -28.00
N TRP A 490 8.64 -17.60 -28.39
CA TRP A 490 9.32 -17.37 -29.66
C TRP A 490 10.80 -17.05 -29.43
N ASN A 491 11.65 -17.51 -30.35
CA ASN A 491 13.05 -17.13 -30.37
C ASN A 491 13.32 -16.25 -31.59
N LYS A 492 14.17 -15.25 -31.39
CA LYS A 492 14.67 -14.44 -32.50
C LYS A 492 15.67 -15.25 -33.32
N GLN A 493 15.44 -15.36 -34.62
CA GLN A 493 16.41 -15.90 -35.59
C GLN A 493 16.57 -14.90 -36.74
N GLY A 494 17.74 -14.26 -36.81
CA GLY A 494 17.97 -13.15 -37.74
C GLY A 494 17.02 -11.98 -37.44
N ASP A 495 16.28 -11.54 -38.46
CA ASP A 495 15.31 -10.44 -38.39
C ASP A 495 13.88 -10.91 -38.10
N ASP A 496 13.67 -12.19 -37.76
CA ASP A 496 12.34 -12.76 -37.57
C ASP A 496 12.20 -13.54 -36.25
N PHE A 497 10.95 -13.82 -35.88
CA PHE A 497 10.60 -14.57 -34.66
C PHE A 497 10.00 -15.92 -35.02
N ILE A 498 10.70 -16.98 -34.65
CA ILE A 498 10.27 -18.35 -34.94
C ILE A 498 9.64 -18.95 -33.70
N LYS A 499 8.47 -19.56 -33.88
CA LYS A 499 7.77 -20.33 -32.86
C LYS A 499 8.67 -21.44 -32.33
N THR A 500 8.72 -21.60 -31.03
CA THR A 500 9.45 -22.71 -30.40
C THR A 500 8.49 -23.71 -29.75
N GLU A 501 8.99 -24.89 -29.41
CA GLU A 501 8.29 -25.84 -28.54
C GLU A 501 8.32 -25.43 -27.07
N ARG A 502 9.05 -24.35 -26.74
CA ARG A 502 9.20 -23.86 -25.38
C ARG A 502 7.93 -23.15 -24.96
N VAL A 503 7.56 -23.37 -23.71
CA VAL A 503 6.48 -22.65 -23.03
C VAL A 503 7.02 -22.01 -21.77
N VAL A 504 6.32 -21.00 -21.28
CA VAL A 504 6.50 -20.53 -19.92
C VAL A 504 6.23 -21.69 -18.98
N GLU A 505 7.19 -22.03 -18.14
CA GLU A 505 7.08 -23.18 -17.22
C GLU A 505 6.44 -22.77 -15.88
N TRP A 506 6.51 -21.48 -15.51
CA TRP A 506 5.98 -20.95 -14.26
C TRP A 506 5.44 -19.53 -14.43
N GLU A 507 4.52 -19.16 -13.53
CA GLU A 507 3.93 -17.83 -13.52
C GLU A 507 5.00 -16.74 -13.37
N LYS A 508 4.90 -15.70 -14.20
CA LYS A 508 5.75 -14.50 -14.12
C LYS A 508 4.97 -13.25 -14.42
N ILE A 509 5.27 -12.19 -13.70
CA ILE A 509 4.71 -10.86 -13.94
C ILE A 509 5.84 -9.95 -14.40
N PHE A 510 5.59 -9.24 -15.50
CA PHE A 510 6.50 -8.25 -16.05
C PHE A 510 5.80 -6.91 -16.11
N LYS A 511 6.53 -5.84 -15.78
CA LYS A 511 6.05 -4.51 -16.06
C LYS A 511 6.19 -4.22 -17.56
N LEU A 512 5.11 -3.81 -18.21
CA LEU A 512 5.11 -3.58 -19.65
C LEU A 512 6.11 -2.49 -20.06
N SER A 513 6.32 -1.48 -19.21
CA SER A 513 7.31 -0.41 -19.46
C SER A 513 8.77 -0.89 -19.44
N GLU A 514 9.04 -2.06 -18.87
CA GLU A 514 10.39 -2.64 -18.79
C GLU A 514 10.68 -3.58 -19.96
N LEU A 515 9.64 -4.14 -20.58
CA LEU A 515 9.75 -5.04 -21.72
C LEU A 515 10.15 -4.26 -22.98
N LYS A 516 11.12 -4.79 -23.73
CA LYS A 516 11.46 -4.26 -25.04
C LYS A 516 10.45 -4.78 -26.06
N THR A 517 10.15 -3.99 -27.08
CA THR A 517 9.32 -4.44 -28.21
C THR A 517 10.14 -4.46 -29.50
N GLU A 518 10.02 -5.52 -30.27
CA GLU A 518 10.65 -5.65 -31.60
C GLU A 518 9.65 -6.16 -32.63
N LYS A 519 9.90 -5.83 -33.91
CA LYS A 519 9.07 -6.27 -35.04
C LYS A 519 9.72 -7.46 -35.74
N GLY A 520 8.90 -8.47 -36.06
CA GLY A 520 9.29 -9.56 -36.95
C GLY A 520 9.19 -9.18 -38.42
N LYS A 521 9.51 -10.13 -39.31
CA LYS A 521 9.57 -9.90 -40.76
C LYS A 521 8.22 -9.51 -41.36
N ASP A 522 7.14 -10.02 -40.78
CA ASP A 522 5.75 -9.75 -41.19
C ASP A 522 5.16 -8.50 -40.51
N ASN A 523 6.01 -7.65 -39.91
CA ASN A 523 5.63 -6.42 -39.20
C ASN A 523 4.84 -6.64 -37.89
N ASN A 524 4.69 -7.91 -37.46
CA ASN A 524 4.12 -8.28 -36.16
C ASN A 524 5.04 -7.83 -35.02
N GLU A 525 4.48 -7.23 -33.96
CA GLU A 525 5.24 -6.81 -32.78
C GLU A 525 5.33 -7.94 -31.75
N PHE A 526 6.46 -7.98 -31.04
CA PHE A 526 6.74 -8.96 -29.99
C PHE A 526 7.24 -8.27 -28.73
N TYR A 527 6.77 -8.71 -27.57
CA TYR A 527 7.40 -8.40 -26.29
C TYR A 527 8.61 -9.31 -26.09
N LEU A 528 9.79 -8.73 -25.92
CA LEU A 528 10.98 -9.46 -25.51
C LEU A 528 10.93 -9.65 -24.00
N LEU A 529 10.79 -10.91 -23.59
CA LEU A 529 10.94 -11.29 -22.19
C LEU A 529 12.45 -11.35 -21.85
N PRO A 530 12.85 -11.23 -20.58
CA PRO A 530 14.27 -11.28 -20.18
C PRO A 530 15.02 -12.48 -20.77
N GLU A 531 16.31 -12.28 -21.13
CA GLU A 531 17.12 -13.00 -22.14
C GLU A 531 16.99 -14.54 -22.22
N TYR A 532 16.59 -15.21 -21.16
CA TYR A 532 16.43 -16.66 -21.12
C TYR A 532 15.02 -17.16 -21.44
N LEU A 533 14.01 -16.30 -21.56
CA LEU A 533 12.62 -16.70 -21.82
C LEU A 533 12.22 -16.63 -23.30
N GLY A 534 12.82 -15.73 -24.09
CA GLY A 534 12.44 -15.52 -25.49
C GLY A 534 11.47 -14.35 -25.64
N ALA A 535 10.48 -14.48 -26.53
CA ALA A 535 9.53 -13.42 -26.85
C ALA A 535 8.11 -13.94 -26.96
N ILE A 536 7.13 -13.05 -26.87
CA ILE A 536 5.72 -13.35 -27.14
C ILE A 536 5.13 -12.34 -28.13
N PRO A 537 4.22 -12.74 -29.05
CA PRO A 537 3.51 -11.81 -29.91
C PRO A 537 2.72 -10.80 -29.08
N LYS A 538 2.79 -9.55 -29.49
CA LYS A 538 1.98 -8.47 -28.94
C LYS A 538 0.65 -8.46 -29.69
N LEU A 539 -0.38 -9.00 -29.07
CA LEU A 539 -1.75 -8.86 -29.53
C LEU A 539 -2.34 -7.54 -29.02
N THR A 540 -3.21 -6.93 -29.82
CA THR A 540 -3.98 -5.77 -29.35
C THR A 540 -5.02 -6.22 -28.32
N LEU A 541 -5.38 -5.31 -27.40
CA LEU A 541 -6.48 -5.54 -26.45
C LEU A 541 -7.79 -5.94 -27.16
N ASN A 542 -8.05 -5.37 -28.34
CA ASN A 542 -9.21 -5.73 -29.15
C ASN A 542 -9.12 -7.19 -29.63
N GLU A 543 -7.97 -7.65 -30.10
CA GLU A 543 -7.79 -9.05 -30.50
C GLU A 543 -7.99 -10.00 -29.32
N LEU A 544 -7.43 -9.69 -28.16
CA LEU A 544 -7.60 -10.49 -26.94
C LEU A 544 -9.08 -10.58 -26.53
N ASN A 545 -9.77 -9.43 -26.49
CA ASN A 545 -11.18 -9.35 -26.14
C ASN A 545 -12.08 -10.11 -27.12
N GLU A 546 -11.79 -10.05 -28.43
CA GLU A 546 -12.57 -10.80 -29.42
C GLU A 546 -12.37 -12.33 -29.27
N ILE A 547 -11.15 -12.78 -28.95
CA ILE A 547 -10.89 -14.21 -28.66
C ILE A 547 -11.63 -14.66 -27.40
N GLU A 548 -11.61 -13.86 -26.35
CA GLU A 548 -12.34 -14.16 -25.10
C GLU A 548 -13.85 -14.18 -25.31
N LYS A 549 -14.42 -13.24 -26.07
CA LYS A 549 -15.83 -13.22 -26.45
C LYS A 549 -16.22 -14.46 -27.25
N GLN A 550 -15.38 -14.87 -28.21
CA GLN A 550 -15.61 -16.09 -29.00
C GLN A 550 -15.64 -17.32 -28.10
N LYS A 551 -14.70 -17.47 -27.17
CA LYS A 551 -14.70 -18.57 -26.17
C LYS A 551 -15.91 -18.53 -25.23
N ALA A 552 -16.30 -17.35 -24.76
CA ALA A 552 -17.48 -17.18 -23.91
C ALA A 552 -18.78 -17.56 -24.64
N GLN A 553 -18.90 -17.21 -25.93
CA GLN A 553 -20.01 -17.65 -26.77
C GLN A 553 -19.98 -19.18 -26.98
N GLU A 554 -18.84 -19.76 -27.35
CA GLU A 554 -18.71 -21.21 -27.58
C GLU A 554 -19.02 -22.05 -26.33
N SER A 555 -18.61 -21.59 -25.14
CA SER A 555 -18.91 -22.24 -23.86
C SER A 555 -20.37 -22.07 -23.42
N ALA A 556 -21.03 -20.95 -23.76
CA ALA A 556 -22.46 -20.74 -23.50
C ALA A 556 -23.37 -21.56 -24.43
N PHE A 557 -22.90 -21.93 -25.62
CA PHE A 557 -23.64 -22.71 -26.63
C PHE A 557 -23.39 -24.22 -26.58
N GLY A 558 -22.95 -24.76 -25.43
CA GLY A 558 -22.59 -26.16 -25.26
C GLY A 558 -23.47 -27.17 -26.04
N ALA A 559 -22.81 -27.92 -26.93
CA ALA A 559 -23.29 -29.17 -27.53
C ALA A 559 -24.35 -29.12 -28.66
N LEU A 560 -24.12 -28.35 -29.73
CA LEU A 560 -24.69 -28.67 -31.04
C LEU A 560 -23.70 -28.45 -32.19
N GLY A 561 -23.10 -29.56 -32.63
CA GLY A 561 -22.77 -29.85 -34.03
C GLY A 561 -21.88 -28.89 -34.83
N LYS A 562 -20.64 -29.33 -35.08
CA LYS A 562 -19.83 -29.10 -36.30
C LYS A 562 -19.84 -27.69 -36.91
N LYS A 563 -18.68 -27.01 -36.80
CA LYS A 563 -18.05 -26.31 -37.93
C LYS A 563 -16.52 -26.50 -37.88
N THR A 564 -16.07 -27.72 -38.15
CA THR A 564 -14.75 -27.94 -38.74
C THR A 564 -14.96 -28.09 -40.24
N ASN A 565 -14.72 -27.00 -40.97
CA ASN A 565 -14.26 -26.97 -42.36
C ASN A 565 -14.20 -25.50 -42.79
N GLU A 566 -13.09 -25.10 -43.43
CA GLU A 566 -12.74 -23.75 -43.91
C GLU A 566 -11.83 -22.89 -43.00
N LEU A 567 -10.76 -23.47 -42.46
CA LEU A 567 -9.49 -22.75 -42.25
C LEU A 567 -8.38 -23.65 -42.78
N GLY A 568 -7.61 -23.20 -43.78
CA GLY A 568 -6.44 -23.94 -44.26
C GLY A 568 -5.42 -24.18 -43.13
N ALA A 569 -4.53 -25.16 -43.28
CA ALA A 569 -3.60 -25.59 -42.23
C ALA A 569 -2.78 -24.44 -41.58
N MET A 570 -2.44 -23.38 -42.34
CA MET A 570 -1.80 -22.17 -41.79
C MET A 570 -2.75 -21.30 -40.94
N GLY A 571 -3.98 -21.07 -41.39
CA GLY A 571 -4.95 -20.22 -40.66
C GLY A 571 -5.44 -20.86 -39.35
N HIS A 572 -5.47 -22.19 -39.28
CA HIS A 572 -5.82 -22.90 -38.06
C HIS A 572 -4.72 -22.79 -36.99
N GLN A 573 -3.45 -22.70 -37.41
CA GLN A 573 -2.29 -22.63 -36.53
C GLN A 573 -2.12 -21.23 -35.91
N ASP A 574 -2.41 -20.16 -36.66
CA ASP A 574 -2.44 -18.78 -36.14
C ASP A 574 -3.56 -18.56 -35.13
N GLN A 575 -4.74 -19.15 -35.36
CA GLN A 575 -5.86 -19.09 -34.42
C GLN A 575 -5.51 -19.79 -33.09
N LEU A 576 -4.91 -20.99 -33.14
CA LEU A 576 -4.43 -21.72 -31.96
C LEU A 576 -3.38 -20.92 -31.16
N ILE A 577 -2.52 -20.17 -31.85
CA ILE A 577 -1.52 -19.30 -31.21
C ILE A 577 -2.21 -18.16 -30.46
N LYS A 578 -3.16 -17.48 -31.11
CA LYS A 578 -3.95 -16.40 -30.49
C LYS A 578 -4.73 -16.91 -29.28
N GLU A 579 -5.33 -18.08 -29.38
CA GLU A 579 -6.03 -18.75 -28.28
C GLU A 579 -5.13 -19.14 -27.12
N ASN A 580 -3.90 -19.58 -27.39
CA ASN A 580 -2.90 -19.86 -26.36
C ASN A 580 -2.49 -18.58 -25.64
N ILE A 581 -2.19 -17.50 -26.38
CA ILE A 581 -1.82 -16.22 -25.77
C ILE A 581 -2.96 -15.68 -24.91
N ALA A 582 -4.19 -15.68 -25.41
CA ALA A 582 -5.36 -15.25 -24.64
C ALA A 582 -5.63 -16.12 -23.40
N GLN A 583 -5.28 -17.41 -23.44
CA GLN A 583 -5.47 -18.31 -22.30
C GLN A 583 -4.37 -18.19 -21.25
N TYR A 584 -3.12 -17.96 -21.66
CA TYR A 584 -1.95 -18.04 -20.80
C TYR A 584 -1.23 -16.70 -20.59
N SER A 585 -1.82 -15.59 -21.03
CA SER A 585 -1.36 -14.25 -20.68
C SER A 585 -2.51 -13.42 -20.13
N LYS A 586 -2.23 -12.63 -19.09
CA LYS A 586 -3.15 -11.65 -18.53
C LYS A 586 -2.51 -10.27 -18.57
N PHE A 587 -3.21 -9.30 -19.13
CA PHE A 587 -2.82 -7.90 -19.09
C PHE A 587 -3.48 -7.25 -17.89
N LEU A 588 -2.66 -6.83 -16.93
CA LEU A 588 -3.14 -6.36 -15.63
C LEU A 588 -2.95 -4.86 -15.48
N SER A 589 -3.94 -4.25 -14.85
CA SER A 589 -3.89 -2.91 -14.28
C SER A 589 -3.06 -2.90 -12.98
N GLN A 590 -2.63 -1.70 -12.56
CA GLN A 590 -2.04 -1.49 -11.23
C GLN A 590 -3.03 -1.79 -10.09
N TYR A 591 -4.34 -1.79 -10.36
CA TYR A 591 -5.38 -2.06 -9.37
C TYR A 591 -5.74 -3.54 -9.21
N ASP A 592 -5.22 -4.43 -10.07
CA ASP A 592 -5.45 -5.89 -9.96
C ASP A 592 -4.59 -6.49 -8.83
N LEU A 593 -4.74 -5.97 -7.61
CA LEU A 593 -3.83 -6.22 -6.49
C LEU A 593 -3.70 -7.71 -6.17
N ALA A 594 -4.81 -8.47 -6.22
CA ALA A 594 -4.78 -9.92 -6.02
C ALA A 594 -3.91 -10.62 -7.07
N GLU A 595 -4.05 -10.26 -8.34
CA GLU A 595 -3.24 -10.83 -9.43
C GLU A 595 -1.78 -10.38 -9.38
N LEU A 596 -1.51 -9.21 -8.79
CA LEU A 596 -0.17 -8.67 -8.49
C LEU A 596 0.44 -9.23 -7.21
N GLY A 597 -0.23 -10.17 -6.55
CA GLY A 597 0.29 -10.96 -5.44
C GLY A 597 -0.13 -10.50 -4.03
N PHE A 598 -1.03 -9.52 -3.91
CA PHE A 598 -1.66 -9.24 -2.61
C PHE A 598 -2.59 -10.38 -2.21
N ASN A 599 -2.44 -10.87 -0.99
CA ASN A 599 -3.22 -12.01 -0.50
C ASN A 599 -3.87 -11.68 0.84
N ALA A 600 -5.18 -11.84 0.91
CA ALA A 600 -5.96 -11.63 2.12
C ALA A 600 -6.14 -12.97 2.86
N LEU A 601 -5.67 -13.03 4.10
CA LEU A 601 -5.75 -14.18 4.99
C LEU A 601 -6.57 -13.82 6.23
N VAL A 602 -7.42 -14.73 6.69
CA VAL A 602 -8.07 -14.60 8.01
C VAL A 602 -7.28 -15.45 8.98
N SER A 603 -6.98 -14.90 10.16
CA SER A 603 -6.21 -15.60 11.18
C SER A 603 -6.92 -15.51 12.53
N ASN A 604 -7.63 -16.57 12.90
CA ASN A 604 -8.24 -16.70 14.21
C ASN A 604 -7.18 -17.14 15.23
N VAL A 605 -6.81 -16.25 16.14
CA VAL A 605 -5.79 -16.53 17.16
C VAL A 605 -6.30 -16.27 18.57
N ASP A 606 -5.76 -17.01 19.53
CA ASP A 606 -6.04 -16.84 20.95
C ASP A 606 -4.85 -16.25 21.73
N ARG A 607 -3.79 -15.82 21.02
CA ARG A 607 -2.54 -15.26 21.57
C ARG A 607 -1.71 -14.54 20.50
N PHE A 608 -0.81 -13.67 20.94
CA PHE A 608 0.07 -12.88 20.04
C PHE A 608 1.55 -13.32 20.02
N ASP A 609 1.99 -14.18 20.94
CA ASP A 609 3.35 -14.69 21.02
C ASP A 609 3.53 -15.99 20.22
N HIS A 610 3.50 -15.85 18.89
CA HIS A 610 3.43 -16.97 17.95
C HIS A 610 4.71 -17.83 17.89
N LEU A 611 5.90 -17.24 18.06
CA LEU A 611 7.19 -17.94 18.05
C LEU A 611 7.90 -17.88 19.41
N ASN A 612 7.28 -18.43 20.46
CA ASN A 612 7.82 -18.38 21.83
C ASN A 612 8.84 -19.48 22.17
N GLY A 613 9.03 -20.49 21.32
CA GLY A 613 9.97 -21.61 21.52
C GLY A 613 9.45 -22.77 22.37
N TYR A 614 8.37 -22.57 23.12
CA TYR A 614 7.76 -23.57 24.00
C TYR A 614 6.57 -24.28 23.34
N VAL A 615 5.75 -23.51 22.64
CA VAL A 615 4.53 -23.98 21.98
C VAL A 615 4.74 -23.83 20.49
N GLN A 616 4.62 -24.96 19.79
CA GLN A 616 4.76 -24.98 18.34
C GLN A 616 3.76 -24.01 17.69
N PRO A 617 4.19 -23.17 16.73
CA PRO A 617 3.29 -22.27 16.06
C PRO A 617 2.24 -23.08 15.28
N GLN A 618 0.97 -22.88 15.62
CA GLN A 618 -0.19 -23.45 14.91
C GLN A 618 -0.97 -22.38 14.14
N VAL A 619 -0.32 -21.25 13.86
CA VAL A 619 -0.99 -20.07 13.31
C VAL A 619 -1.02 -20.13 11.79
N GLU A 620 -2.22 -20.09 11.22
CA GLU A 620 -2.47 -20.35 9.80
C GLU A 620 -1.75 -19.38 8.86
N PHE A 621 -1.62 -18.10 9.25
CA PHE A 621 -0.95 -17.11 8.39
C PHE A 621 0.55 -17.43 8.20
N ILE A 622 1.24 -17.94 9.22
CA ILE A 622 2.67 -18.30 9.12
C ILE A 622 2.84 -19.44 8.12
N SER A 623 2.03 -20.49 8.22
CA SER A 623 2.05 -21.58 7.24
C SER A 623 1.67 -21.11 5.84
N SER A 624 0.70 -20.22 5.70
CA SER A 624 0.25 -19.70 4.40
C SER A 624 1.34 -18.87 3.71
N VAL A 625 2.10 -18.08 4.45
CA VAL A 625 3.28 -17.37 3.94
C VAL A 625 4.35 -18.37 3.49
N TYR A 626 4.66 -19.38 4.30
CA TYR A 626 5.63 -20.42 3.90
C TYR A 626 5.19 -21.22 2.67
N GLU A 627 3.89 -21.50 2.54
CA GLU A 627 3.32 -22.14 1.35
C GLU A 627 3.47 -21.27 0.12
N SER A 628 3.20 -19.97 0.23
CA SER A 628 3.38 -18.99 -0.84
C SER A 628 4.85 -18.90 -1.28
N ILE A 629 5.77 -18.83 -0.31
CA ILE A 629 7.21 -18.86 -0.57
C ILE A 629 7.61 -20.17 -1.27
N LYS A 630 7.15 -21.31 -0.74
CA LYS A 630 7.45 -22.62 -1.34
C LYS A 630 6.90 -22.72 -2.77
N ALA A 631 5.72 -22.20 -3.05
CA ALA A 631 5.13 -22.20 -4.39
C ALA A 631 6.00 -21.40 -5.37
N GLU A 632 6.45 -20.21 -5.00
CA GLU A 632 7.36 -19.39 -5.83
C GLU A 632 8.71 -20.09 -6.07
N ILE A 633 9.25 -20.76 -5.04
CA ILE A 633 10.49 -21.54 -5.16
C ILE A 633 10.32 -22.72 -6.11
N THR A 634 9.23 -23.48 -5.96
CA THR A 634 8.96 -24.69 -6.74
C THR A 634 8.73 -24.37 -8.23
N GLY A 635 8.24 -23.17 -8.52
CA GLY A 635 8.15 -22.66 -9.89
C GLY A 635 9.50 -22.30 -10.52
N SER A 636 10.62 -22.18 -9.81
CA SER A 636 11.87 -21.63 -10.36
C SER A 636 12.83 -22.71 -10.91
N SER A 637 13.39 -22.50 -12.11
CA SER A 637 14.38 -23.40 -12.76
C SER A 637 15.78 -23.46 -12.13
N VAL A 638 16.01 -22.88 -10.94
CA VAL A 638 17.35 -22.78 -10.32
C VAL A 638 17.63 -24.01 -9.43
N PRO A 639 18.65 -24.85 -9.71
CA PRO A 639 18.88 -26.12 -8.98
C PRO A 639 19.13 -25.97 -7.48
N GLN A 640 19.73 -24.86 -7.04
CA GLN A 640 20.03 -24.57 -5.62
C GLN A 640 18.76 -24.35 -4.76
N LYS A 641 17.59 -24.18 -5.39
CA LYS A 641 16.32 -23.89 -4.71
C LYS A 641 15.57 -25.13 -4.18
N GLY A 642 15.92 -26.34 -4.60
CA GLY A 642 15.27 -27.58 -4.11
C GLY A 642 15.46 -27.81 -2.60
N ILE A 643 16.65 -27.50 -2.07
CA ILE A 643 16.94 -27.58 -0.62
C ILE A 643 16.09 -26.55 0.15
N ILE A 644 15.92 -25.35 -0.41
CA ILE A 644 15.11 -24.29 0.21
C ILE A 644 13.64 -24.72 0.26
N ALA A 645 13.08 -25.23 -0.84
CA ALA A 645 11.71 -25.76 -0.88
C ALA A 645 11.48 -26.89 0.14
N HIS A 646 12.44 -27.83 0.24
CA HIS A 646 12.40 -28.90 1.25
C HIS A 646 12.41 -28.34 2.68
N ASN A 647 13.22 -27.31 2.94
CA ASN A 647 13.27 -26.67 4.25
C ASN A 647 11.94 -26.01 4.63
N TYR A 648 11.31 -25.26 3.71
CA TYR A 648 9.97 -24.70 3.97
C TYR A 648 8.93 -25.80 4.15
N GLN A 649 8.95 -26.86 3.35
CA GLN A 649 8.03 -28.00 3.54
C GLN A 649 8.19 -28.63 4.93
N ARG A 650 9.42 -28.78 5.41
CA ARG A 650 9.70 -29.30 6.77
C ARG A 650 9.10 -28.39 7.84
N LEU A 651 9.24 -27.06 7.70
CA LEU A 651 8.65 -26.10 8.65
C LEU A 651 7.11 -26.12 8.61
N ILE A 652 6.52 -26.20 7.41
CA ILE A 652 5.05 -26.34 7.23
C ILE A 652 4.55 -27.62 7.90
N ASN A 653 5.21 -28.75 7.67
CA ASN A 653 4.84 -30.03 8.27
C ASN A 653 4.91 -29.99 9.80
N LYS A 654 5.88 -29.25 10.35
CA LYS A 654 5.97 -29.01 11.78
C LYS A 654 4.80 -28.17 12.29
N ILE A 655 4.45 -27.06 11.62
CA ILE A 655 3.29 -26.22 11.98
C ILE A 655 1.99 -27.03 11.98
N LYS A 656 1.80 -27.89 10.98
CA LYS A 656 0.59 -28.71 10.80
C LYS A 656 0.59 -30.02 11.59
N SER A 657 1.63 -30.28 12.38
CA SER A 657 1.74 -31.48 13.20
C SER A 657 1.03 -31.28 14.54
N ASP A 658 0.30 -32.30 14.99
CA ASP A 658 -0.30 -32.31 16.34
C ASP A 658 0.73 -32.63 17.44
N LYS A 659 1.95 -33.01 17.06
CA LYS A 659 3.03 -33.34 18.01
C LYS A 659 3.67 -32.07 18.55
N GLN A 660 3.56 -31.81 19.85
CA GLN A 660 4.38 -30.81 20.52
C GLN A 660 5.85 -31.24 20.52
N GLU A 661 6.65 -30.57 19.68
CA GLU A 661 8.10 -30.70 19.62
C GLU A 661 8.77 -29.37 19.99
N THR A 662 9.96 -29.45 20.61
CA THR A 662 10.80 -28.27 20.78
C THR A 662 11.23 -27.74 19.40
N TYR A 663 11.15 -26.43 19.21
CA TYR A 663 11.55 -25.78 17.96
C TYR A 663 12.39 -24.54 18.24
N SER A 664 13.13 -24.09 17.23
CA SER A 664 13.90 -22.85 17.30
C SER A 664 13.06 -21.69 16.76
N PRO A 665 12.69 -20.68 17.58
CA PRO A 665 12.03 -19.48 17.09
C PRO A 665 12.81 -18.75 16.00
N GLU A 666 14.14 -18.75 16.11
CA GLU A 666 15.02 -18.08 15.17
C GLU A 666 15.03 -18.75 13.80
N GLU A 667 14.88 -20.07 13.75
CA GLU A 667 14.75 -20.81 12.48
C GLU A 667 13.50 -20.35 11.71
N TYR A 668 12.36 -20.29 12.38
CA TYR A 668 11.10 -19.84 11.78
C TYR A 668 11.18 -18.37 11.40
N ARG A 669 11.66 -17.52 12.30
CA ARG A 669 11.78 -16.08 12.05
C ARG A 669 12.66 -15.76 10.85
N ARG A 670 13.80 -16.45 10.67
CA ARG A 670 14.67 -16.28 9.50
C ARG A 670 14.05 -16.78 8.21
N ALA A 671 13.24 -17.83 8.27
CA ALA A 671 12.48 -18.31 7.13
C ALA A 671 11.37 -17.31 6.75
N PHE A 672 10.67 -16.76 7.74
CA PHE A 672 9.62 -15.76 7.53
C PHE A 672 10.19 -14.46 6.96
N HIS A 673 11.24 -13.91 7.56
CA HIS A 673 11.89 -12.66 7.13
C HIS A 673 13.04 -12.87 6.15
N ASN A 674 12.94 -13.89 5.31
CA ASN A 674 13.97 -14.13 4.30
C ASN A 674 13.96 -12.97 3.27
N PRO A 675 15.05 -12.19 3.13
CA PRO A 675 15.07 -11.02 2.25
C PRO A 675 14.69 -11.31 0.80
N MET A 676 15.01 -12.52 0.31
CA MET A 676 14.71 -12.97 -1.05
C MET A 676 13.21 -13.09 -1.33
N PHE A 677 12.38 -13.25 -0.30
CA PHE A 677 10.93 -13.41 -0.41
C PHE A 677 10.16 -12.35 0.36
N SER A 678 10.82 -11.24 0.70
CA SER A 678 10.22 -10.15 1.46
C SER A 678 8.97 -9.58 0.78
N HIS A 679 8.90 -9.62 -0.57
CA HIS A 679 7.72 -9.19 -1.32
C HIS A 679 6.47 -10.03 -1.03
N ILE A 680 6.59 -11.31 -0.66
CA ILE A 680 5.45 -12.16 -0.28
C ILE A 680 4.89 -11.70 1.07
N VAL A 681 5.77 -11.51 2.05
CA VAL A 681 5.38 -11.02 3.40
C VAL A 681 4.74 -9.64 3.30
N ASN A 682 5.38 -8.73 2.56
CA ASN A 682 4.93 -7.34 2.41
C ASN A 682 3.59 -7.19 1.67
N LYS A 683 3.21 -8.18 0.86
CA LYS A 683 1.92 -8.23 0.15
C LYS A 683 0.88 -9.10 0.86
N THR A 684 1.24 -9.74 1.98
CA THR A 684 0.32 -10.51 2.80
C THR A 684 -0.49 -9.56 3.68
N ILE A 685 -1.81 -9.66 3.58
CA ILE A 685 -2.78 -8.91 4.37
C ILE A 685 -3.48 -9.90 5.30
N VAL A 686 -3.50 -9.63 6.59
CA VAL A 686 -4.05 -10.56 7.58
C VAL A 686 -5.16 -9.90 8.38
N LYS A 687 -6.38 -10.47 8.38
CA LYS A 687 -7.42 -10.15 9.36
C LYS A 687 -7.02 -10.78 10.68
N HIS A 688 -6.66 -9.93 11.64
CA HIS A 688 -6.10 -10.37 12.92
C HIS A 688 -6.54 -9.42 14.04
N PRO A 689 -6.72 -9.92 15.27
CA PRO A 689 -6.99 -9.06 16.41
C PRO A 689 -5.85 -8.04 16.62
N SER A 690 -6.17 -6.76 16.80
CA SER A 690 -5.15 -5.74 17.02
C SER A 690 -4.63 -5.75 18.46
N ASP A 691 -3.32 -5.62 18.62
CA ASP A 691 -2.62 -5.45 19.89
C ASP A 691 -2.98 -4.13 20.59
N TRP A 692 -3.48 -3.13 19.87
CA TRP A 692 -3.95 -1.86 20.41
C TRP A 692 -5.38 -1.90 20.98
N TYR A 693 -6.06 -3.05 20.88
CA TYR A 693 -7.43 -3.24 21.37
C TYR A 693 -7.46 -3.85 22.77
N TYR A 694 -6.56 -4.78 23.10
CA TYR A 694 -6.65 -5.61 24.31
C TYR A 694 -5.78 -5.08 25.45
N LYS A 695 -6.33 -5.09 26.67
CA LYS A 695 -5.66 -4.72 27.92
C LYS A 695 -4.94 -5.92 28.51
N LYS A 696 -4.09 -5.69 29.52
CA LYS A 696 -3.34 -6.78 30.18
C LYS A 696 -4.24 -7.91 30.70
N SER A 697 -5.46 -7.60 31.13
CA SER A 697 -6.42 -8.55 31.71
C SER A 697 -7.07 -9.49 30.69
N ASP A 698 -6.97 -9.20 29.40
CA ASP A 698 -7.65 -9.96 28.35
C ASP A 698 -6.91 -11.28 28.07
N SER A 699 -7.69 -12.32 27.74
CA SER A 699 -7.19 -13.70 27.60
C SER A 699 -6.07 -13.86 26.57
N VAL A 700 -6.06 -13.04 25.52
CA VAL A 700 -5.06 -13.07 24.45
C VAL A 700 -3.63 -12.79 24.97
N TRP A 701 -3.51 -11.99 26.04
CA TRP A 701 -2.22 -11.66 26.66
C TRP A 701 -1.85 -12.60 27.81
N GLN A 702 -2.82 -13.28 28.42
CA GLN A 702 -2.58 -14.07 29.64
C GLN A 702 -1.59 -15.21 29.44
N LYS A 703 -1.56 -15.86 28.27
CA LYS A 703 -0.58 -16.93 27.98
C LYS A 703 0.85 -16.39 28.01
N PHE A 704 1.11 -15.28 27.31
CA PHE A 704 2.40 -14.61 27.28
C PHE A 704 2.82 -14.12 28.67
N LEU A 705 1.91 -13.43 29.38
CA LEU A 705 2.20 -12.90 30.72
C LEU A 705 2.48 -14.01 31.74
N SER A 706 1.83 -15.17 31.61
CA SER A 706 2.05 -16.33 32.50
C SER A 706 3.46 -16.90 32.34
N ILE A 707 3.97 -17.00 31.11
CA ILE A 707 5.37 -17.41 30.85
C ILE A 707 6.34 -16.42 31.52
N LEU A 708 6.10 -15.12 31.38
CA LEU A 708 6.93 -14.09 32.02
C LEU A 708 6.89 -14.15 33.55
N SER A 709 5.78 -14.57 34.17
CA SER A 709 5.72 -14.73 35.63
C SER A 709 6.77 -15.69 36.17
N GLU A 710 7.05 -16.75 35.42
CA GLU A 710 7.96 -17.81 35.83
C GLU A 710 9.40 -17.47 35.46
N GLU A 711 9.62 -16.98 34.23
CA GLU A 711 10.95 -16.83 33.66
C GLU A 711 11.55 -15.44 33.88
N ALA A 712 10.72 -14.41 33.94
CA ALA A 712 11.16 -13.03 33.90
C ALA A 712 10.17 -12.05 34.60
N PRO A 713 9.98 -12.12 35.93
CA PRO A 713 8.95 -11.35 36.64
C PRO A 713 9.02 -9.83 36.45
N LEU A 714 10.23 -9.29 36.28
CA LEU A 714 10.44 -7.87 35.97
C LEU A 714 9.90 -7.50 34.57
N TRP A 715 10.06 -8.38 33.58
CA TRP A 715 9.52 -8.20 32.25
C TRP A 715 7.99 -8.30 32.24
N ARG A 716 7.41 -9.16 33.09
CA ARG A 716 5.95 -9.20 33.27
C ARG A 716 5.42 -7.86 33.73
N SER A 717 5.96 -7.32 34.81
CA SER A 717 5.50 -6.06 35.42
C SER A 717 5.57 -4.91 34.40
N TYR A 718 6.70 -4.80 33.69
CA TYR A 718 6.86 -3.84 32.60
C TYR A 718 5.82 -4.04 31.47
N SER A 719 5.62 -5.29 31.03
CA SER A 719 4.69 -5.60 29.94
C SER A 719 3.25 -5.27 30.31
N GLU A 720 2.84 -5.55 31.54
CA GLU A 720 1.51 -5.21 32.05
C GLU A 720 1.25 -3.70 32.04
N GLU A 721 2.19 -2.89 32.52
CA GLU A 721 2.06 -1.43 32.48
C GLU A 721 2.10 -0.89 31.04
N PHE A 722 2.95 -1.47 30.18
CA PHE A 722 3.04 -1.10 28.77
C PHE A 722 1.71 -1.35 28.04
N LEU A 723 1.12 -2.54 28.19
CA LEU A 723 -0.13 -2.90 27.52
C LEU A 723 -1.28 -1.97 27.91
N ASP A 724 -1.45 -1.70 29.20
CA ASP A 724 -2.51 -0.80 29.68
C ASP A 724 -2.28 0.66 29.27
N SER A 725 -1.02 1.10 29.13
CA SER A 725 -0.69 2.46 28.69
C SER A 725 -0.86 2.65 27.18
N MET A 726 -0.76 1.56 26.40
CA MET A 726 -0.74 1.61 24.95
C MET A 726 -2.09 1.44 24.29
N VAL A 727 -3.01 0.69 24.91
CA VAL A 727 -4.36 0.46 24.39
C VAL A 727 -5.06 1.78 24.06
N TRP A 728 -5.78 1.81 22.93
CA TRP A 728 -6.51 3.01 22.49
C TRP A 728 -7.75 2.72 21.64
N MET A 729 -7.82 1.59 20.94
CA MET A 729 -8.89 1.35 19.94
C MET A 729 -10.30 1.37 20.54
N GLN A 730 -10.47 0.83 21.75
CA GLN A 730 -11.77 0.81 22.44
C GLN A 730 -12.29 2.23 22.75
N ASP A 731 -11.39 3.20 22.91
CA ASP A 731 -11.75 4.58 23.24
C ASP A 731 -12.13 5.40 21.98
N VAL A 732 -11.85 4.89 20.77
CA VAL A 732 -12.24 5.49 19.48
C VAL A 732 -13.68 5.08 19.13
N THR A 733 -14.61 5.55 19.95
CA THR A 733 -16.02 5.14 19.92
C THR A 733 -16.79 5.54 18.65
N LYS A 734 -16.31 6.52 17.89
CA LYS A 734 -16.99 7.01 16.67
C LYS A 734 -16.76 6.13 15.44
N GLU A 735 -15.57 5.56 15.31
CA GLU A 735 -15.19 4.74 14.14
C GLU A 735 -15.61 3.28 14.28
N LYS A 736 -15.91 2.80 15.51
CA LYS A 736 -16.31 1.42 15.80
C LYS A 736 -15.35 0.38 15.20
N LEU A 737 -14.05 0.57 15.43
CA LEU A 737 -13.00 -0.20 14.75
C LEU A 737 -13.07 -1.72 14.99
N GLY A 738 -13.67 -2.16 16.09
CA GLY A 738 -13.72 -3.57 16.46
C GLY A 738 -12.34 -4.11 16.87
N PRO A 739 -12.30 -5.37 17.36
CA PRO A 739 -11.04 -6.02 17.76
C PRO A 739 -10.23 -6.54 16.58
N GLU A 740 -10.89 -7.00 15.51
CA GLU A 740 -10.27 -7.66 14.36
C GLU A 740 -10.33 -6.78 13.14
N VAL A 741 -9.15 -6.47 12.59
CA VAL A 741 -9.01 -5.60 11.43
C VAL A 741 -8.06 -6.25 10.43
N TRP A 742 -8.15 -5.83 9.16
CA TRP A 742 -7.22 -6.22 8.13
C TRP A 742 -5.95 -5.40 8.24
N HIS A 743 -4.83 -6.04 8.53
CA HIS A 743 -3.51 -5.40 8.60
C HIS A 743 -2.79 -5.54 7.27
N MET A 744 -2.16 -4.47 6.80
CA MET A 744 -1.45 -4.41 5.52
C MET A 744 -0.18 -3.58 5.65
N HIS A 745 0.86 -3.94 4.90
CA HIS A 745 2.12 -3.21 4.96
C HIS A 745 1.91 -1.75 4.49
N PRO A 746 2.19 -0.73 5.31
CA PRO A 746 1.78 0.65 5.04
C PRO A 746 2.39 1.22 3.75
N LEU A 747 3.69 1.01 3.51
CA LEU A 747 4.36 1.54 2.32
C LEU A 747 3.93 0.79 1.05
N VAL A 748 3.99 -0.54 1.06
CA VAL A 748 3.77 -1.40 -0.11
C VAL A 748 2.31 -1.38 -0.57
N PHE A 749 1.36 -1.37 0.37
CA PHE A 749 -0.06 -1.28 0.01
C PHE A 749 -0.40 0.09 -0.59
N LEU A 750 -0.03 1.19 0.08
CA LEU A 750 -0.34 2.54 -0.41
C LEU A 750 0.41 2.87 -1.71
N ASP A 751 1.64 2.37 -1.91
CA ASP A 751 2.39 2.59 -3.17
C ASP A 751 1.64 2.07 -4.41
N SER A 752 0.78 1.06 -4.25
CA SER A 752 -0.04 0.52 -5.35
C SER A 752 -1.06 1.53 -5.90
N PHE A 753 -1.35 2.59 -5.14
CA PHE A 753 -2.23 3.71 -5.53
C PHE A 753 -1.45 5.00 -5.77
N HIS A 754 -0.13 5.00 -5.59
CA HIS A 754 0.70 6.17 -5.78
C HIS A 754 0.78 6.53 -7.27
N SER A 755 0.07 7.59 -7.66
CA SER A 755 0.23 8.15 -9.00
C SER A 755 1.61 8.77 -9.12
N LYS A 756 2.49 8.20 -9.95
CA LYS A 756 3.79 8.79 -10.28
C LYS A 756 3.58 10.15 -10.93
N LYS A 757 3.66 11.22 -10.14
CA LYS A 757 3.63 12.61 -10.64
C LYS A 757 5.03 13.18 -10.52
N TYR A 758 5.67 13.35 -11.66
CA TYR A 758 6.91 14.10 -11.76
C TYR A 758 6.62 15.59 -11.61
N ASP A 759 7.44 16.30 -10.82
CA ASP A 759 7.38 17.76 -10.76
C ASP A 759 8.11 18.36 -11.95
N PHE A 760 7.38 18.97 -12.88
CA PHE A 760 7.95 19.71 -14.00
C PHE A 760 7.90 21.24 -13.83
N SER A 761 7.45 21.72 -12.66
CA SER A 761 7.28 23.16 -12.39
C SER A 761 8.60 23.89 -12.16
N THR A 762 9.65 23.16 -11.78
CA THR A 762 10.99 23.68 -11.55
C THR A 762 12.03 22.97 -12.43
N LYS A 763 13.17 23.61 -12.66
CA LYS A 763 14.29 23.01 -13.40
C LYS A 763 14.83 21.79 -12.66
N GLU A 764 15.01 21.92 -11.34
CA GLU A 764 15.47 20.86 -10.45
C GLU A 764 14.47 19.68 -10.43
N GLY A 765 13.17 19.98 -10.33
CA GLY A 765 12.10 18.98 -10.44
C GLY A 765 12.18 18.20 -11.75
N THR A 766 12.32 18.88 -12.89
CA THR A 766 12.47 18.20 -14.19
C THR A 766 13.75 17.36 -14.27
N ILE A 767 14.87 17.84 -13.73
CA ILE A 767 16.12 17.06 -13.68
C ILE A 767 15.89 15.77 -12.88
N HIS A 768 15.24 15.86 -11.73
CA HIS A 768 14.91 14.69 -10.91
C HIS A 768 13.95 13.75 -11.65
N ALA A 769 12.93 14.28 -12.32
CA ALA A 769 12.02 13.48 -13.15
C ALA A 769 12.76 12.67 -14.22
N ILE A 770 13.73 13.30 -14.91
CA ILE A 770 14.57 12.62 -15.91
C ILE A 770 15.41 11.51 -15.25
N ILE A 771 16.03 11.78 -14.11
CA ILE A 771 16.87 10.81 -13.38
C ILE A 771 16.02 9.62 -12.91
N SER A 772 14.88 9.89 -12.27
CA SER A 772 13.96 8.88 -11.76
C SER A 772 13.40 8.03 -12.91
N GLU A 773 13.02 8.64 -14.03
CA GLU A 773 12.54 7.90 -15.20
C GLU A 773 13.65 7.08 -15.86
N CYS A 774 14.89 7.59 -15.96
CA CYS A 774 16.05 6.81 -16.41
C CYS A 774 16.20 5.53 -15.58
N LYS A 775 16.28 5.67 -14.25
CA LYS A 775 16.43 4.54 -13.32
C LYS A 775 15.26 3.57 -13.44
N ASN A 776 14.03 4.08 -13.46
CA ASN A 776 12.80 3.28 -13.61
C ASN A 776 12.77 2.48 -14.92
N GLN A 777 13.39 2.99 -15.99
CA GLN A 777 13.50 2.28 -17.26
C GLN A 777 14.79 1.45 -17.40
N GLY A 778 15.57 1.27 -16.33
CA GLY A 778 16.78 0.43 -16.33
C GLY A 778 18.03 1.12 -16.89
N ILE A 779 18.03 2.45 -17.03
CA ILE A 779 19.22 3.27 -17.30
C ILE A 779 19.76 3.74 -15.95
N SER A 780 20.53 2.88 -15.28
CA SER A 780 20.98 3.08 -13.89
C SER A 780 22.40 3.64 -13.77
N LEU A 781 23.22 3.60 -14.83
CA LEU A 781 24.59 4.11 -14.77
C LEU A 781 24.59 5.64 -14.75
N ASN A 782 25.27 6.23 -13.75
CA ASN A 782 25.43 7.68 -13.64
C ASN A 782 26.02 8.29 -14.93
N THR A 783 26.90 7.57 -15.63
CA THR A 783 27.47 8.00 -16.92
C THR A 783 26.39 8.13 -18.00
N GLN A 784 25.45 7.21 -18.09
CA GLN A 784 24.34 7.28 -19.05
C GLN A 784 23.39 8.42 -18.70
N ILE A 785 22.99 8.52 -17.42
CA ILE A 785 22.09 9.58 -16.93
C ILE A 785 22.70 10.96 -17.16
N ALA A 786 24.00 11.13 -16.88
CA ALA A 786 24.71 12.38 -17.11
C ALA A 786 24.67 12.83 -18.57
N TYR A 787 24.80 11.89 -19.51
CA TYR A 787 24.73 12.18 -20.94
C TYR A 787 23.32 12.59 -21.39
N ILE A 788 22.29 11.94 -20.85
CA ILE A 788 20.89 12.30 -21.12
C ILE A 788 20.60 13.72 -20.62
N LEU A 789 20.99 14.06 -19.38
CA LEU A 789 20.86 15.41 -18.83
C LEU A 789 21.62 16.46 -19.65
N ALA A 790 22.83 16.13 -20.11
CA ALA A 790 23.63 16.99 -20.99
C ALA A 790 22.94 17.25 -22.33
N THR A 791 22.29 16.24 -22.89
CA THR A 791 21.50 16.37 -24.11
C THR A 791 20.32 17.31 -23.88
N VAL A 792 19.51 17.10 -22.83
CA VAL A 792 18.38 17.98 -22.52
C VAL A 792 18.84 19.42 -22.28
N LYS A 793 19.95 19.61 -21.56
CA LYS A 793 20.55 20.94 -21.37
C LYS A 793 20.83 21.61 -22.72
N ARG A 794 21.42 20.90 -23.67
CA ARG A 794 21.72 21.47 -25.00
C ARG A 794 20.45 21.76 -25.78
N GLU A 795 19.55 20.80 -25.88
CA GLU A 795 18.37 20.87 -26.75
C GLU A 795 17.32 21.87 -26.24
N THR A 796 17.29 22.14 -24.94
CA THR A 796 16.36 23.11 -24.32
C THR A 796 16.98 24.47 -23.99
N GLY A 797 18.28 24.66 -24.27
CA GLY A 797 19.00 25.89 -23.89
C GLY A 797 19.10 26.07 -22.38
N ASP A 798 19.34 24.99 -21.63
CA ASP A 798 19.47 24.91 -20.17
C ASP A 798 18.20 25.23 -19.37
N ALA A 799 17.06 25.36 -20.04
CA ALA A 799 15.77 25.62 -19.40
C ALA A 799 15.18 24.36 -18.73
N PHE A 800 15.50 23.16 -19.23
CA PHE A 800 14.85 21.91 -18.80
C PHE A 800 13.32 22.00 -18.87
N GLN A 801 12.83 22.59 -19.96
CA GLN A 801 11.41 22.65 -20.31
C GLN A 801 11.26 22.15 -21.76
N PRO A 802 10.17 21.46 -22.11
CA PRO A 802 9.89 21.10 -23.50
C PRO A 802 9.78 22.38 -24.35
N VAL A 803 10.63 22.51 -25.38
CA VAL A 803 10.65 23.71 -26.24
C VAL A 803 10.35 23.38 -27.69
N ARG A 804 9.91 24.40 -28.44
CA ARG A 804 9.83 24.34 -29.90
C ARG A 804 11.16 24.71 -30.53
N GLU A 805 11.47 24.10 -31.66
CA GLU A 805 12.64 24.48 -32.45
C GLU A 805 12.62 25.98 -32.77
N GLY A 806 13.72 26.66 -32.44
CA GLY A 806 13.85 28.11 -32.53
C GLY A 806 13.34 28.92 -31.34
N ASN A 807 12.77 28.26 -30.31
CA ASN A 807 12.34 28.89 -29.06
C ASN A 807 13.22 28.46 -27.88
N TYR A 808 14.43 28.99 -27.79
CA TYR A 808 15.36 28.75 -26.66
C TYR A 808 16.08 30.05 -26.28
N GLY A 809 16.48 30.17 -25.01
CA GLY A 809 17.25 31.33 -24.51
C GLY A 809 16.52 32.67 -24.62
N GLY A 810 15.19 32.70 -24.48
CA GLY A 810 14.37 33.93 -24.56
C GLY A 810 14.01 34.37 -25.98
N ARG A 811 14.49 33.67 -27.02
CA ARG A 811 14.09 33.89 -28.42
C ARG A 811 12.79 33.15 -28.72
N THR A 812 11.88 33.78 -29.47
CA THR A 812 10.68 33.11 -30.02
C THR A 812 10.59 33.39 -31.52
N VAL A 813 10.52 32.35 -32.35
CA VAL A 813 10.29 32.47 -33.80
C VAL A 813 8.82 32.23 -34.15
N SER A 814 8.30 32.97 -35.13
CA SER A 814 6.91 32.82 -35.59
C SER A 814 6.69 31.50 -36.33
N ASP A 815 5.46 30.99 -36.34
CA ASP A 815 5.15 29.75 -37.04
C ASP A 815 5.26 29.90 -38.56
N GLU A 816 5.01 31.09 -39.10
CA GLU A 816 5.28 31.42 -40.50
C GLU A 816 6.75 31.27 -40.88
N TYR A 817 7.66 31.66 -39.97
CA TYR A 817 9.09 31.46 -40.17
C TYR A 817 9.41 29.96 -40.24
N ARG A 818 8.85 29.15 -39.32
CA ARG A 818 9.03 27.69 -39.31
C ARG A 818 8.53 27.05 -40.60
N LYS A 819 7.34 27.44 -41.06
CA LYS A 819 6.76 26.96 -42.32
C LYS A 819 7.63 27.27 -43.55
N LYS A 820 8.29 28.44 -43.57
CA LYS A 820 9.17 28.85 -44.67
C LYS A 820 10.57 28.22 -44.60
N LYS A 821 11.08 27.90 -43.41
CA LYS A 821 12.49 27.50 -43.21
C LYS A 821 12.70 26.04 -42.90
N PHE A 822 11.75 25.36 -42.28
CA PHE A 822 11.91 23.97 -41.87
C PHE A 822 11.28 23.02 -42.87
N ARG A 823 12.12 22.21 -43.52
CA ARG A 823 11.74 21.23 -44.55
C ARG A 823 10.73 20.17 -44.08
N TYR A 824 10.59 20.01 -42.77
CA TYR A 824 9.76 19.00 -42.12
C TYR A 824 8.54 19.61 -41.41
N TYR A 825 8.20 20.88 -41.67
CA TYR A 825 6.98 21.49 -41.13
C TYR A 825 5.74 20.67 -41.52
N PRO A 826 4.77 20.44 -40.61
CA PRO A 826 4.65 20.98 -39.23
C PRO A 826 5.45 20.20 -38.16
N TYR A 827 6.13 19.13 -38.51
CA TYR A 827 6.88 18.21 -37.63
C TYR A 827 8.32 18.66 -37.34
N TYR A 828 8.47 19.94 -36.99
CA TYR A 828 9.73 20.50 -36.49
C TYR A 828 10.02 20.07 -35.04
N GLY A 829 11.24 20.32 -34.58
CA GLY A 829 11.72 19.91 -33.26
C GLY A 829 10.79 20.35 -32.11
N ARG A 830 10.39 19.40 -31.26
CA ARG A 830 9.65 19.66 -30.02
C ARG A 830 10.20 18.83 -28.85
N GLY A 831 9.98 19.29 -27.63
CA GLY A 831 10.30 18.54 -26.42
C GLY A 831 11.78 18.60 -26.01
N TYR A 832 12.11 17.85 -24.96
CA TYR A 832 13.44 17.73 -24.34
C TYR A 832 14.53 17.25 -25.30
N VAL A 833 14.15 16.54 -26.37
CA VAL A 833 15.08 15.95 -27.34
C VAL A 833 14.91 16.49 -28.76
N GLN A 834 14.03 17.48 -28.96
CA GLN A 834 13.74 18.08 -30.28
C GLN A 834 13.30 17.05 -31.33
N ILE A 835 12.29 16.24 -31.02
CA ILE A 835 11.72 15.25 -31.95
C ILE A 835 11.27 15.92 -33.25
N THR A 836 11.73 15.39 -34.39
CA THR A 836 11.56 15.97 -35.72
C THR A 836 11.12 14.90 -36.71
N TRP A 837 10.47 15.28 -37.80
CA TRP A 837 9.93 14.44 -38.90
C TRP A 837 8.64 13.69 -38.59
N LYS A 838 7.73 13.66 -39.58
CA LYS A 838 6.41 13.00 -39.47
C LYS A 838 6.48 11.57 -38.97
N TYR A 839 7.43 10.78 -39.47
CA TYR A 839 7.54 9.36 -39.09
C TYR A 839 7.86 9.15 -37.61
N ASN A 840 8.59 10.08 -36.97
CA ASN A 840 8.85 10.01 -35.53
C ASN A 840 7.58 10.39 -34.75
N TYR A 841 6.83 11.39 -35.21
CA TYR A 841 5.54 11.74 -34.60
C TYR A 841 4.51 10.60 -34.77
N GLU A 842 4.45 9.94 -35.92
CA GLU A 842 3.61 8.74 -36.15
C GLU A 842 4.02 7.60 -35.22
N LYS A 843 5.32 7.33 -35.10
CA LYS A 843 5.87 6.30 -34.19
C LYS A 843 5.46 6.56 -32.73
N TYR A 844 5.67 7.78 -32.24
CA TYR A 844 5.33 8.10 -30.85
C TYR A 844 3.83 8.28 -30.61
N SER A 845 3.06 8.66 -31.64
CA SER A 845 1.59 8.64 -31.58
C SER A 845 1.08 7.23 -31.29
N GLN A 846 1.65 6.22 -31.95
CA GLN A 846 1.31 4.82 -31.71
C GLN A 846 1.76 4.34 -30.33
N LYS A 847 3.00 4.65 -29.92
CA LYS A 847 3.54 4.22 -28.61
C LYS A 847 2.78 4.81 -27.43
N LEU A 848 2.34 6.06 -27.53
CA LEU A 848 1.64 6.78 -26.46
C LEU A 848 0.10 6.74 -26.58
N ASN A 849 -0.41 6.17 -27.67
CA ASN A 849 -1.84 6.15 -28.01
C ASN A 849 -2.49 7.55 -27.96
N ILE A 850 -1.84 8.54 -28.58
CA ILE A 850 -2.28 9.92 -28.71
C ILE A 850 -1.99 10.44 -30.11
N ASP A 851 -2.79 11.37 -30.62
CA ASP A 851 -2.67 11.84 -32.01
C ASP A 851 -1.67 12.99 -32.15
N MET A 852 -0.37 12.70 -32.05
CA MET A 852 0.68 13.70 -32.29
C MET A 852 0.86 14.05 -33.77
N VAL A 853 0.21 13.33 -34.68
CA VAL A 853 0.30 13.62 -36.12
C VAL A 853 -0.57 14.81 -36.45
N ASN A 854 -1.81 14.81 -35.97
CA ASN A 854 -2.73 15.92 -36.14
C ASN A 854 -2.53 17.00 -35.06
N GLU A 855 -2.01 16.64 -33.88
CA GLU A 855 -1.67 17.57 -32.80
C GLU A 855 -0.18 17.48 -32.38
N PRO A 856 0.78 17.92 -33.22
CA PRO A 856 2.22 17.82 -32.92
C PRO A 856 2.65 18.50 -31.61
N ASP A 857 1.88 19.46 -31.13
CA ASP A 857 2.18 20.20 -29.91
C ASP A 857 2.02 19.37 -28.64
N LEU A 858 1.38 18.20 -28.71
CA LEU A 858 1.37 17.22 -27.63
C LEU A 858 2.79 16.81 -27.22
N ALA A 859 3.78 16.85 -28.15
CA ALA A 859 5.19 16.59 -27.82
C ALA A 859 5.82 17.66 -26.89
N LEU A 860 5.12 18.75 -26.59
CA LEU A 860 5.52 19.75 -25.58
C LEU A 860 4.96 19.46 -24.18
N ASN A 861 4.08 18.46 -24.03
CA ASN A 861 3.71 17.98 -22.71
C ASN A 861 4.95 17.38 -22.03
N PRO A 862 5.31 17.81 -20.80
CA PRO A 862 6.49 17.32 -20.10
C PRO A 862 6.54 15.80 -19.91
N GLU A 863 5.40 15.15 -19.64
CA GLU A 863 5.33 13.69 -19.46
C GLU A 863 5.58 12.94 -20.77
N TYR A 864 4.92 13.36 -21.86
CA TYR A 864 5.13 12.75 -23.18
C TYR A 864 6.56 13.01 -23.68
N SER A 865 7.07 14.22 -23.46
CA SER A 865 8.43 14.58 -23.83
C SER A 865 9.47 13.81 -23.03
N LEU A 866 9.22 13.54 -21.75
CA LEU A 866 10.08 12.72 -20.90
C LEU A 866 10.10 11.28 -21.40
N PHE A 867 8.93 10.71 -21.69
CA PHE A 867 8.82 9.38 -22.29
C PHE A 867 9.61 9.28 -23.61
N ILE A 868 9.39 10.21 -24.55
CA ILE A 868 10.08 10.26 -25.84
C ILE A 868 11.60 10.31 -25.67
N LEU A 869 12.09 11.13 -24.73
CA LEU A 869 13.53 11.26 -24.44
C LEU A 869 14.14 9.92 -24.00
N ILE A 870 13.55 9.28 -22.99
CA ILE A 870 14.13 8.08 -22.38
C ILE A 870 13.98 6.86 -23.30
N ASP A 871 12.80 6.67 -23.88
CA ASP A 871 12.54 5.62 -24.88
C ASP A 871 13.49 5.74 -26.07
N GLY A 872 13.70 6.97 -26.57
CA GLY A 872 14.61 7.26 -27.68
C GLY A 872 16.05 6.86 -27.41
N PHE A 873 16.58 7.16 -26.21
CA PHE A 873 17.93 6.74 -25.81
C PHE A 873 18.05 5.24 -25.54
N LYS A 874 17.04 4.65 -24.89
CA LYS A 874 17.03 3.24 -24.50
C LYS A 874 16.96 2.31 -25.69
N TYR A 875 16.11 2.63 -26.66
CA TYR A 875 15.83 1.78 -27.81
C TYR A 875 16.48 2.26 -29.10
N GLY A 876 17.05 3.47 -29.11
CA GLY A 876 17.75 4.04 -30.27
C GLY A 876 16.79 4.48 -31.37
N GLU A 877 15.63 5.01 -30.99
CA GLU A 877 14.50 5.20 -31.92
C GLU A 877 14.71 6.31 -32.97
N PHE A 878 15.69 7.19 -32.77
CA PHE A 878 15.94 8.31 -33.68
C PHE A 878 16.91 7.94 -34.81
N THR A 879 17.99 7.23 -34.50
CA THR A 879 19.09 6.94 -35.43
C THR A 879 19.43 5.45 -35.56
N GLY A 880 18.77 4.60 -34.77
CA GLY A 880 19.14 3.19 -34.60
C GLY A 880 20.29 2.95 -33.61
N LYS A 881 20.79 3.99 -32.93
CA LYS A 881 21.89 3.88 -31.96
C LYS A 881 21.40 4.09 -30.53
N LYS A 882 21.70 3.13 -29.64
CA LYS A 882 21.28 3.13 -28.24
C LYS A 882 22.36 3.77 -27.37
N ILE A 883 21.97 4.28 -26.19
CA ILE A 883 22.92 4.84 -25.24
C ILE A 883 24.00 3.81 -24.82
N THR A 884 23.62 2.53 -24.74
CA THR A 884 24.50 1.40 -24.39
C THR A 884 25.58 1.09 -25.43
N ASP A 885 25.41 1.54 -26.68
CA ASP A 885 26.42 1.35 -27.74
C ASP A 885 27.70 2.18 -27.47
N TYR A 886 27.53 3.26 -26.69
CA TYR A 886 28.58 4.23 -26.39
C TYR A 886 28.94 4.28 -24.90
N ILE A 887 27.97 4.07 -24.03
CA ILE A 887 28.12 4.19 -22.57
C ILE A 887 27.51 2.96 -21.89
N ASN A 888 28.34 2.14 -21.27
CA ASN A 888 27.99 0.94 -20.51
C ASN A 888 28.99 0.73 -19.35
N GLU A 889 28.92 -0.40 -18.66
CA GLU A 889 29.76 -0.67 -17.48
C GLU A 889 31.27 -0.65 -17.76
N SER A 890 31.69 -0.99 -18.98
CA SER A 890 33.11 -1.09 -19.37
C SER A 890 33.59 0.06 -20.25
N LYS A 891 32.68 0.90 -20.76
CA LYS A 891 32.98 1.94 -21.75
C LYS A 891 32.18 3.20 -21.47
N THR A 892 32.82 4.37 -21.50
CA THR A 892 32.14 5.67 -21.46
C THR A 892 32.64 6.57 -22.59
N ASP A 893 31.87 6.68 -23.67
CA ASP A 893 32.16 7.51 -24.83
C ASP A 893 31.09 8.59 -25.04
N PHE A 894 31.18 9.66 -24.24
CA PHE A 894 30.26 10.80 -24.36
C PHE A 894 30.31 11.52 -25.71
N TYR A 895 31.44 11.47 -26.42
CA TYR A 895 31.55 12.15 -27.70
C TYR A 895 30.68 11.46 -28.75
N ASN A 896 30.88 10.14 -28.91
CA ASN A 896 30.14 9.39 -29.92
C ASN A 896 28.69 9.11 -29.51
N ALA A 897 28.34 9.21 -28.22
CA ALA A 897 26.95 9.10 -27.76
C ALA A 897 25.99 10.11 -28.44
N ARG A 898 26.50 11.18 -29.07
CA ARG A 898 25.67 12.12 -29.85
C ARG A 898 24.92 11.42 -30.99
N LYS A 899 25.51 10.33 -31.49
CA LYS A 899 24.95 9.46 -32.53
C LYS A 899 23.60 8.84 -32.15
N CYS A 900 23.20 8.84 -30.88
CA CYS A 900 21.86 8.42 -30.46
C CYS A 900 20.75 9.37 -30.94
N ILE A 901 21.05 10.67 -31.08
CA ILE A 901 20.06 11.71 -31.40
C ILE A 901 20.29 12.28 -32.80
N ASN A 902 21.54 12.59 -33.14
CA ASN A 902 21.91 13.21 -34.41
C ASN A 902 23.32 12.74 -34.81
N GLY A 903 23.99 13.35 -35.79
CA GLY A 903 25.39 13.04 -36.14
C GLY A 903 26.40 13.36 -35.02
N LEU A 904 27.42 14.16 -35.31
CA LEU A 904 28.39 14.63 -34.30
C LEU A 904 28.27 16.13 -34.02
N ASP A 905 27.18 16.76 -34.46
CA ASP A 905 26.95 18.18 -34.20
C ASP A 905 26.87 18.45 -32.69
N GLN A 906 27.67 19.42 -32.25
CA GLN A 906 27.83 19.85 -30.85
C GLN A 906 28.32 18.76 -29.88
N ALA A 907 28.89 17.66 -30.39
CA ALA A 907 29.31 16.52 -29.57
C ALA A 907 30.31 16.91 -28.47
N ASP A 908 31.28 17.79 -28.76
CA ASP A 908 32.25 18.27 -27.77
C ASP A 908 31.60 19.05 -26.62
N GLN A 909 30.62 19.90 -26.91
CA GLN A 909 29.94 20.68 -25.88
C GLN A 909 29.07 19.79 -24.99
N ILE A 910 28.29 18.88 -25.59
CA ILE A 910 27.46 17.94 -24.83
C ILE A 910 28.34 17.02 -23.98
N LYS A 911 29.49 16.58 -24.50
CA LYS A 911 30.50 15.84 -23.72
C LYS A 911 30.99 16.64 -22.52
N GLY A 912 31.22 17.94 -22.67
CA GLY A 912 31.56 18.85 -21.56
C GLY A 912 30.48 18.83 -20.48
N PHE A 913 29.23 19.10 -20.86
CA PHE A 913 28.09 19.07 -19.93
C PHE A 913 27.89 17.70 -19.25
N ALA A 914 28.12 16.61 -19.98
CA ALA A 914 27.99 15.25 -19.44
C ALA A 914 29.02 14.98 -18.34
N LYS A 915 30.25 15.51 -18.47
CA LYS A 915 31.25 15.42 -17.39
C LYS A 915 30.81 16.17 -16.14
N ASP A 916 30.27 17.39 -16.30
CA ASP A 916 29.79 18.19 -15.17
C ASP A 916 28.63 17.50 -14.44
N TYR A 917 27.67 16.92 -15.17
CA TYR A 917 26.57 16.18 -14.57
C TYR A 917 27.01 14.88 -13.92
N LEU A 918 27.99 14.18 -14.49
CA LEU A 918 28.54 12.95 -13.91
C LEU A 918 29.18 13.24 -12.55
N GLU A 919 29.96 14.31 -12.44
CA GLU A 919 30.55 14.73 -11.17
C GLU A 919 29.47 15.02 -10.12
N LYS A 920 28.42 15.76 -10.49
CA LYS A 920 27.30 16.06 -9.59
C LYS A 920 26.54 14.80 -9.15
N LEU A 921 26.31 13.85 -10.06
CA LEU A 921 25.65 12.58 -9.75
C LEU A 921 26.49 11.71 -8.81
N ASN A 922 27.80 11.61 -9.06
CA ASN A 922 28.70 10.83 -8.21
C ASN A 922 28.88 11.42 -6.81
N ASN A 923 28.78 12.74 -6.69
CA ASN A 923 28.87 13.46 -5.41
C ASN A 923 27.52 13.56 -4.67
N GLY A 924 26.46 12.93 -5.18
CA GLY A 924 25.13 12.96 -4.55
C GLY A 924 24.43 14.33 -4.60
N LEU A 925 24.91 15.26 -5.45
CA LEU A 925 24.35 16.61 -5.57
C LEU A 925 23.05 16.66 -6.40
N LEU A 926 22.73 15.56 -7.11
CA LEU A 926 21.56 15.40 -7.97
C LEU A 926 20.82 14.05 -7.73
N SER A 927 21.05 13.40 -6.58
CA SER A 927 20.66 12.01 -6.31
C SER A 927 19.30 11.81 -5.67
#